data_AF-F0Y9A6-F1
#
_entry.id   AF-F0Y9A6-F1
#
_cell.length_a   1.000
_cell.length_b   1.000
_cell.length_c   1.000
_cell.angle_alpha   90.00
_cell.angle_beta   90.00
_cell.angle_gamma   90.00
#
_symmetry.space_group_name_H-M   'P 1'
#
loop_
_entity.id
_entity.type
_entity.pdbx_description
1 polymer ?
#
loop_
_entity_poly.entity_id
_entity_poly.type
_entity_poly.pdbx_seq_one_letter_code
_entity_poly.pdbx_strand_id
1 'polypeptide(L)'
;MYEAVPGGAAASSASSHGRDEDRATSSPARQYLRVGAAVSALVCGAALVAAAGRDAATTTLAAVKNTQKMQQKQFMKVFTWNGYTDALGAAGTDYPWLAERGYAAVVEPHKEHHFRACALKRTQQGRMGESQCVSDMTLFSWSVDGVQTSSLMGGGVFTHVFTTLGPHAVVAMETKSDEGSDLPDEEGASSQGVAVVCKYVRRELRELSVADREAFLDAAAVLWRVGATEGAHLYGDHYAPIATFVATHARLAGDACCDHMHDGCGFVTQHSALSLSFEASLQAVDASVALPYWDYSIDVERVARDHDGDFGAFVDAASNELWTSTWFGAVGNYKHLGSSKHKIAETPGNASGKAYVVADGRWAYTPTLKAGDGETRNSYGYLRAPWNNNPVQFLTRSSTMCGATHEEYQFDYWQYPTCDVMWALESEKRSLKDFLRVAPYSPHGSIHALIGGTFECGGEFDRLEATLGLNATTANRFRSVVFNGLKDMFRSGYLEMPRDCAPETSFKDCAASCKNLDTYVAENNTAMLEEYLGLVDFWGLLSDRSFDDRVTALSLICGAGLNVLGDQLEASSPNDISFWPIHPTVDRLFQWKVIAGTLSDMDWPETEYYWGTYGSNVDNVTGHAADDFLEYDLPQLGLKAGEYTNADFLNMSSPLYDTMPYVYAHFKWDHCAELGYAIGNKTALQVAAGDEQYVAPPGDSSAVAGVTLARR
;
A
#
# COMPACT_ATOMS: atom_id res chain seq x y z
N MET A 1 -10.81 -29.85 -38.89
CA MET A 1 -11.32 -31.11 -39.50
C MET A 1 -10.71 -32.26 -38.72
N TYR A 2 -11.52 -33.22 -38.24
CA TYR A 2 -11.14 -34.56 -37.74
C TYR A 2 -10.05 -34.64 -36.62
N GLU A 3 -10.18 -35.45 -35.57
CA GLU A 3 -11.17 -36.49 -35.23
C GLU A 3 -11.76 -36.30 -33.82
N ALA A 4 -12.86 -37.01 -33.54
CA ALA A 4 -13.43 -37.19 -32.21
C ALA A 4 -14.04 -38.61 -32.12
N VAL A 5 -13.91 -39.28 -30.97
CA VAL A 5 -14.61 -40.54 -30.63
C VAL A 5 -14.80 -40.62 -29.11
N PRO A 6 -15.87 -41.25 -28.56
CA PRO A 6 -16.49 -40.72 -27.33
C PRO A 6 -16.84 -41.74 -26.22
N GLY A 7 -17.29 -41.21 -25.08
CA GLY A 7 -18.19 -41.88 -24.12
C GLY A 7 -17.55 -42.31 -22.79
N GLY A 8 -18.27 -42.26 -21.65
CA GLY A 8 -19.62 -41.71 -21.43
C GLY A 8 -20.28 -42.17 -20.12
N ALA A 9 -21.50 -41.66 -19.89
CA ALA A 9 -22.49 -42.07 -18.88
C ALA A 9 -22.16 -41.87 -17.37
N ALA A 10 -23.12 -41.32 -16.64
CA ALA A 10 -23.05 -41.12 -15.19
C ALA A 10 -23.59 -42.33 -14.39
N ALA A 11 -23.23 -42.40 -13.10
CA ALA A 11 -23.93 -43.22 -12.11
C ALA A 11 -23.92 -42.52 -10.75
N SER A 12 -25.07 -42.50 -10.08
CA SER A 12 -25.25 -41.95 -8.73
C SER A 12 -25.07 -43.02 -7.65
N SER A 13 -24.46 -42.69 -6.51
CA SER A 13 -24.62 -43.48 -5.28
C SER A 13 -24.55 -42.60 -4.03
N ALA A 14 -25.70 -42.36 -3.40
CA ALA A 14 -25.73 -41.93 -2.01
C ALA A 14 -25.55 -43.15 -1.10
N SER A 15 -24.74 -43.03 -0.06
CA SER A 15 -24.62 -44.06 0.99
C SER A 15 -24.67 -43.41 2.37
N SER A 16 -25.81 -43.54 3.03
CA SER A 16 -25.96 -43.19 4.44
C SER A 16 -25.31 -44.26 5.33
N HIS A 17 -24.54 -43.83 6.33
CA HIS A 17 -24.21 -44.49 7.61
C HIS A 17 -23.67 -43.35 8.52
N GLY A 18 -23.91 -43.24 9.82
CA GLY A 18 -24.78 -44.04 10.68
C GLY A 18 -24.05 -44.63 11.88
N ARG A 19 -24.24 -43.97 13.05
CA ARG A 19 -23.95 -44.40 14.44
C ARG A 19 -22.63 -44.01 15.15
N ASP A 20 -22.85 -43.33 16.27
CA ASP A 20 -22.49 -43.67 17.66
C ASP A 20 -21.08 -43.47 18.25
N GLU A 21 -21.13 -43.07 19.53
CA GLU A 21 -20.23 -43.30 20.67
C GLU A 21 -18.83 -42.66 20.74
N ASP A 22 -18.76 -41.65 21.61
CA ASP A 22 -17.80 -41.55 22.73
C ASP A 22 -16.56 -42.46 22.69
N ARG A 23 -15.37 -41.85 22.54
CA ARG A 23 -14.20 -42.35 23.28
C ARG A 23 -13.12 -41.32 23.59
N ALA A 24 -12.93 -41.06 24.88
CA ALA A 24 -11.73 -40.41 25.38
C ALA A 24 -10.55 -41.41 25.49
N THR A 25 -9.39 -41.02 24.95
CA THR A 25 -8.08 -41.62 25.27
C THR A 25 -7.04 -40.49 25.34
N SER A 26 -6.66 -39.96 26.50
CA SER A 26 -5.75 -40.56 27.50
C SER A 26 -4.33 -40.84 26.96
N SER A 27 -3.44 -39.85 27.07
CA SER A 27 -1.98 -40.01 26.89
C SER A 27 -1.28 -40.04 28.26
N PRO A 28 -0.24 -40.88 28.50
CA PRO A 28 0.21 -41.20 29.86
C PRO A 28 1.41 -40.39 30.40
N ALA A 29 1.20 -39.81 31.59
CA ALA A 29 2.08 -39.78 32.76
C ALA A 29 3.62 -39.52 32.64
N ARG A 30 4.06 -38.44 33.31
CA ARG A 30 4.97 -38.46 34.49
C ARG A 30 4.98 -37.07 35.15
N GLN A 31 4.35 -36.89 36.32
CA GLN A 31 4.92 -37.15 37.66
C GLN A 31 6.20 -36.36 38.01
N TYR A 32 6.03 -35.20 38.67
CA TYR A 32 6.82 -34.79 39.84
C TYR A 32 5.91 -33.97 40.77
N LEU A 33 6.00 -34.17 42.10
CA LEU A 33 5.02 -33.62 43.04
C LEU A 33 5.62 -33.40 44.45
N ARG A 34 5.86 -32.12 44.81
CA ARG A 34 5.97 -31.50 46.18
C ARG A 34 6.97 -32.19 47.17
N VAL A 35 7.44 -31.68 48.31
CA VAL A 35 7.20 -30.55 49.25
C VAL A 35 8.62 -30.19 49.81
N GLY A 36 9.01 -29.02 50.32
CA GLY A 36 8.34 -27.72 50.57
C GLY A 36 8.55 -27.24 52.02
N ALA A 37 8.92 -25.96 52.23
CA ALA A 37 9.03 -25.25 53.53
C ALA A 37 10.11 -25.75 54.56
N ALA A 38 10.62 -24.95 55.52
CA ALA A 38 10.74 -23.48 55.68
C ALA A 38 11.58 -23.11 56.95
N VAL A 39 11.68 -21.80 57.23
CA VAL A 39 12.01 -21.13 58.52
C VAL A 39 13.49 -20.86 58.84
N SER A 40 13.74 -19.63 59.34
CA SER A 40 15.03 -19.07 59.75
C SER A 40 15.04 -18.73 61.25
N ALA A 41 16.16 -18.92 61.96
CA ALA A 41 16.67 -18.05 63.05
C ALA A 41 17.85 -18.69 63.81
N LEU A 42 18.98 -17.98 63.98
CA LEU A 42 19.38 -17.38 65.27
C LEU A 42 20.70 -16.59 65.16
N VAL A 43 21.02 -15.81 66.21
CA VAL A 43 22.19 -14.91 66.30
C VAL A 43 22.94 -15.15 67.62
N CYS A 44 24.27 -15.29 67.55
CA CYS A 44 25.28 -14.91 68.56
C CYS A 44 26.67 -15.39 68.08
N GLY A 45 27.80 -14.76 68.40
CA GLY A 45 27.99 -13.52 69.16
C GLY A 45 29.18 -13.59 70.14
N ALA A 46 30.39 -13.24 69.71
CA ALA A 46 31.56 -13.10 70.58
C ALA A 46 32.55 -12.06 70.02
N ALA A 47 33.08 -11.18 70.87
CA ALA A 47 34.00 -10.09 70.52
C ALA A 47 34.83 -9.65 71.74
N LEU A 48 35.96 -8.96 71.51
CA LEU A 48 36.71 -7.97 72.34
C LEU A 48 38.06 -7.71 71.58
N VAL A 49 38.54 -6.50 71.23
CA VAL A 49 38.76 -5.23 71.97
C VAL A 49 39.92 -5.38 72.98
N ALA A 50 40.98 -4.55 73.07
CA ALA A 50 41.33 -3.19 72.60
C ALA A 50 42.89 -3.04 72.50
N ALA A 51 43.56 -1.95 72.08
CA ALA A 51 43.28 -0.72 71.28
C ALA A 51 44.59 0.11 71.08
N ALA A 52 44.50 1.25 70.36
CA ALA A 52 45.45 2.39 70.31
C ALA A 52 46.77 2.29 69.48
N GLY A 53 47.19 3.45 68.91
CA GLY A 53 48.51 3.64 68.27
C GLY A 53 48.50 4.61 67.06
N ARG A 54 48.96 5.84 67.23
CA ARG A 54 49.03 6.90 66.20
C ARG A 54 50.32 6.87 65.35
N ASP A 55 50.20 7.35 64.11
CA ASP A 55 51.17 8.16 63.34
C ASP A 55 52.67 7.76 63.30
N ALA A 56 53.03 6.95 62.29
CA ALA A 56 54.34 6.93 61.63
C ALA A 56 54.18 6.28 60.23
N ALA A 57 53.65 6.96 59.21
CA ALA A 57 54.23 8.08 58.47
C ALA A 57 55.59 7.75 57.78
N THR A 58 55.61 7.91 56.45
CA THR A 58 56.80 8.05 55.59
C THR A 58 57.90 6.96 55.65
N THR A 59 57.68 5.80 55.00
CA THR A 59 58.69 5.11 54.13
C THR A 59 58.13 3.88 53.38
N THR A 60 57.17 4.05 52.48
CA THR A 60 56.82 3.00 51.47
C THR A 60 56.15 3.50 50.19
N LEU A 61 55.89 4.80 50.06
CA LEU A 61 55.07 5.41 48.99
C LEU A 61 55.83 5.63 47.66
N ALA A 62 56.66 4.65 47.28
CA ALA A 62 57.48 4.64 46.07
C ALA A 62 57.36 3.34 45.26
N ALA A 63 57.08 2.19 45.89
CA ALA A 63 57.10 0.87 45.25
C ALA A 63 55.81 0.46 44.53
N VAL A 64 54.71 1.20 44.71
CA VAL A 64 53.37 0.85 44.16
C VAL A 64 52.96 1.74 42.97
N LYS A 65 53.75 2.77 42.64
CA LYS A 65 53.39 3.79 41.63
C LYS A 65 53.66 3.40 40.16
N ASN A 66 54.14 2.20 39.86
CA ASN A 66 54.60 1.84 38.51
C ASN A 66 53.93 0.59 37.89
N THR A 67 52.85 0.07 38.49
CA THR A 67 52.11 -1.11 37.97
C THR A 67 50.61 -0.87 37.79
N GLN A 68 50.19 0.39 37.67
CA GLN A 68 48.92 0.77 37.05
C GLN A 68 49.18 1.52 35.73
N LYS A 69 49.76 0.81 34.75
CA LYS A 69 49.33 1.04 33.37
C LYS A 69 47.85 0.69 33.33
N MET A 70 46.97 1.67 33.48
CA MET A 70 45.58 1.46 33.11
C MET A 70 45.58 1.15 31.61
N GLN A 71 45.24 -0.08 31.25
CA GLN A 71 44.80 -0.39 29.89
C GLN A 71 43.57 0.50 29.64
N GLN A 72 43.79 1.61 28.94
CA GLN A 72 42.70 2.32 28.31
C GLN A 72 42.13 1.37 27.27
N LYS A 73 41.06 0.63 27.62
CA LYS A 73 40.27 -0.07 26.61
C LYS A 73 39.81 0.96 25.61
N GLN A 74 40.42 0.91 24.43
CA GLN A 74 40.04 1.70 23.28
C GLN A 74 38.65 1.18 22.89
N PHE A 75 37.63 2.02 22.98
CA PHE A 75 36.28 1.64 22.58
C PHE A 75 36.19 1.84 21.08
N MET A 76 35.90 0.80 20.32
CA MET A 76 35.59 0.94 18.90
C MET A 76 34.08 1.09 18.73
N LYS A 77 33.66 2.00 17.83
CA LYS A 77 32.28 2.07 17.34
C LYS A 77 32.29 1.92 15.82
N VAL A 78 31.36 1.12 15.31
CA VAL A 78 31.05 1.05 13.87
C VAL A 78 29.83 1.94 13.59
N PHE A 79 29.88 2.65 12.46
CA PHE A 79 28.80 3.42 11.86
C PHE A 79 28.48 2.82 10.49
N THR A 80 27.26 3.02 9.98
CA THR A 80 26.85 2.57 8.64
C THR A 80 25.92 3.59 7.98
N TRP A 81 26.03 3.75 6.67
CA TRP A 81 25.21 4.65 5.85
C TRP A 81 25.20 4.20 4.37
N ASN A 82 24.27 4.75 3.59
CA ASN A 82 24.24 4.67 2.12
C ASN A 82 23.82 6.01 1.51
N GLY A 83 23.62 6.06 0.19
CA GLY A 83 23.28 7.29 -0.55
C GLY A 83 22.00 8.02 -0.10
N TYR A 84 21.13 7.40 0.69
CA TYR A 84 19.92 8.03 1.24
C TYR A 84 20.09 8.57 2.66
N THR A 85 21.12 8.13 3.38
CA THR A 85 21.19 8.33 4.85
C THR A 85 21.36 9.80 5.23
N ASP A 86 22.10 10.58 4.42
CA ASP A 86 22.31 12.02 4.65
C ASP A 86 21.04 12.86 4.40
N ALA A 87 20.10 12.36 3.57
CA ALA A 87 18.88 13.08 3.19
C ALA A 87 17.67 12.69 4.06
N LEU A 88 17.46 11.39 4.27
CA LEU A 88 16.25 10.85 4.92
C LEU A 88 16.48 10.44 6.39
N GLY A 89 17.73 10.18 6.75
CA GLY A 89 18.14 9.45 7.96
C GLY A 89 18.35 7.96 7.70
N ALA A 90 18.62 7.20 8.77
CA ALA A 90 18.66 5.74 8.68
C ALA A 90 17.25 5.17 8.45
N ALA A 91 17.11 4.20 7.53
CA ALA A 91 15.81 3.61 7.21
C ALA A 91 15.27 2.72 8.33
N GLY A 92 13.94 2.72 8.50
CA GLY A 92 13.24 1.77 9.36
C GLY A 92 13.43 1.99 10.86
N THR A 93 13.90 3.16 11.32
CA THR A 93 14.17 3.44 12.74
C THR A 93 12.93 3.39 13.65
N ASP A 94 11.73 3.44 13.08
CA ASP A 94 10.47 3.37 13.81
C ASP A 94 10.04 1.94 14.19
N TYR A 95 10.59 0.91 13.54
CA TYR A 95 10.23 -0.49 13.75
C TYR A 95 10.88 -1.02 15.06
N PRO A 96 10.09 -1.49 16.04
CA PRO A 96 10.59 -1.78 17.39
C PRO A 96 11.61 -2.94 17.42
N TRP A 97 11.38 -3.97 16.59
CA TRP A 97 12.24 -5.15 16.52
C TRP A 97 13.69 -4.84 16.14
N LEU A 98 13.97 -3.69 15.52
CA LEU A 98 15.33 -3.27 15.14
C LEU A 98 16.20 -3.13 16.40
N ALA A 99 15.68 -2.44 17.42
CA ALA A 99 16.37 -2.25 18.69
C ALA A 99 16.31 -3.53 19.56
N GLU A 100 15.17 -4.23 19.59
CA GLU A 100 14.97 -5.43 20.42
C GLU A 100 15.86 -6.61 20.00
N ARG A 101 16.11 -6.76 18.69
CA ARG A 101 17.04 -7.76 18.13
C ARG A 101 18.50 -7.31 18.15
N GLY A 102 18.77 -6.05 18.55
CA GLY A 102 20.12 -5.50 18.64
C GLY A 102 20.77 -5.17 17.29
N TYR A 103 19.98 -4.94 16.24
CA TYR A 103 20.49 -4.48 14.96
C TYR A 103 20.91 -3.01 15.05
N ALA A 104 22.04 -2.67 14.44
CA ALA A 104 22.57 -1.31 14.41
C ALA A 104 21.91 -0.43 13.32
N ALA A 105 21.43 -1.05 12.24
CA ALA A 105 20.68 -0.42 11.15
C ALA A 105 20.01 -1.48 10.26
N VAL A 106 19.05 -1.03 9.44
CA VAL A 106 18.66 -1.71 8.19
C VAL A 106 19.72 -1.41 7.13
N VAL A 107 20.01 -2.39 6.28
CA VAL A 107 20.80 -2.26 5.05
C VAL A 107 19.98 -2.76 3.85
N GLU A 108 20.26 -2.25 2.66
CA GLU A 108 19.52 -2.60 1.44
C GLU A 108 20.26 -3.67 0.61
N PRO A 109 19.54 -4.62 0.00
CA PRO A 109 20.12 -5.57 -0.94
C PRO A 109 20.51 -4.84 -2.24
N HIS A 110 21.56 -5.32 -2.89
CA HIS A 110 22.11 -4.86 -4.18
C HIS A 110 22.54 -3.38 -4.25
N LYS A 111 22.56 -2.66 -3.12
CA LYS A 111 23.04 -1.26 -3.02
C LYS A 111 24.33 -1.15 -2.21
N GLU A 112 25.13 -0.13 -2.51
CA GLU A 112 26.36 0.16 -1.76
C GLU A 112 26.03 0.68 -0.35
N HIS A 113 26.56 -0.01 0.65
CA HIS A 113 26.57 0.42 2.05
C HIS A 113 28.00 0.66 2.51
N HIS A 114 28.23 1.82 3.11
CA HIS A 114 29.51 2.22 3.67
C HIS A 114 29.48 2.04 5.19
N PHE A 115 30.52 1.44 5.73
CA PHE A 115 30.74 1.23 7.16
C PHE A 115 31.99 1.98 7.59
N ARG A 116 32.01 2.60 8.77
CA ARG A 116 33.22 3.21 9.33
C ARG A 116 33.49 2.72 10.75
N ALA A 117 34.69 2.20 10.96
CA ALA A 117 35.22 1.93 12.29
C ALA A 117 35.92 3.17 12.84
N CYS A 118 35.55 3.57 14.06
CA CYS A 118 36.26 4.59 14.81
C CYS A 118 36.73 4.04 16.15
N ALA A 119 38.05 4.03 16.36
CA ALA A 119 38.64 3.97 17.68
C ALA A 119 38.35 5.28 18.44
N LEU A 120 37.85 5.18 19.68
CA LEU A 120 37.43 6.31 20.50
C LEU A 120 38.39 6.49 21.70
N LYS A 121 39.01 7.67 21.80
CA LYS A 121 39.76 8.07 23.01
C LYS A 121 38.82 8.63 24.07
N ARG A 122 38.96 8.16 25.32
CA ARG A 122 38.44 8.88 26.49
C ARG A 122 39.25 10.17 26.68
N THR A 123 38.58 11.32 26.64
CA THR A 123 39.14 12.58 27.12
C THR A 123 39.38 12.50 28.64
N GLN A 124 40.33 13.27 29.17
CA GLN A 124 40.70 13.17 30.59
C GLN A 124 39.64 13.74 31.57
N GLN A 125 38.60 14.39 31.05
CA GLN A 125 37.43 14.81 31.83
C GLN A 125 36.29 13.81 31.56
N GLY A 126 35.90 13.03 32.57
CA GLY A 126 35.02 11.87 32.43
C GLY A 126 33.54 12.14 32.13
N ARG A 127 33.23 12.95 31.11
CA ARG A 127 31.89 13.10 30.53
C ARG A 127 31.81 12.37 29.19
N MET A 128 30.71 11.65 28.94
CA MET A 128 30.53 10.80 27.75
C MET A 128 30.16 11.60 26.47
N GLY A 129 30.38 12.92 26.44
CA GLY A 129 29.78 13.82 25.44
C GLY A 129 30.47 13.84 24.07
N GLU A 130 31.80 13.85 24.06
CA GLU A 130 32.59 14.03 22.82
C GLU A 130 33.63 12.93 22.70
N SER A 131 33.37 11.95 21.84
CA SER A 131 34.31 10.88 21.49
C SER A 131 34.72 11.03 20.03
N GLN A 132 35.82 11.75 19.81
CA GLN A 132 36.39 11.96 18.48
C GLN A 132 36.99 10.65 17.95
N CYS A 133 36.72 10.35 16.67
CA CYS A 133 37.39 9.28 15.94
C CYS A 133 38.91 9.55 15.92
N VAL A 134 39.70 8.59 16.38
CA VAL A 134 41.16 8.72 16.43
C VAL A 134 41.73 8.47 15.03
N SER A 135 42.09 9.56 14.34
CA SER A 135 43.02 9.68 13.19
C SER A 135 43.12 8.50 12.21
N ASP A 136 42.93 8.80 10.92
CA ASP A 136 42.85 7.88 9.77
C ASP A 136 44.07 6.96 9.50
N MET A 137 45.04 6.88 10.40
CA MET A 137 46.22 5.98 10.35
C MET A 137 45.97 4.61 11.01
N THR A 138 44.90 4.42 11.79
CA THR A 138 44.56 3.08 12.32
C THR A 138 44.10 2.17 11.18
N LEU A 139 44.76 1.02 11.04
CA LEU A 139 44.38 -0.02 10.08
C LEU A 139 43.22 -0.86 10.63
N PHE A 140 42.31 -1.25 9.75
CA PHE A 140 41.21 -2.16 10.08
C PHE A 140 41.09 -3.27 9.03
N SER A 141 40.95 -4.51 9.49
CA SER A 141 40.41 -5.61 8.69
C SER A 141 38.92 -5.75 8.94
N TRP A 142 38.19 -6.12 7.89
CA TRP A 142 36.74 -6.26 7.91
C TRP A 142 36.31 -7.67 7.51
N SER A 143 35.25 -8.16 8.14
CA SER A 143 34.52 -9.34 7.70
C SER A 143 33.02 -9.12 7.72
N VAL A 144 32.33 -9.87 6.86
CA VAL A 144 30.88 -10.01 6.83
C VAL A 144 30.59 -11.50 6.98
N ASP A 145 29.79 -11.86 7.98
CA ASP A 145 29.43 -13.25 8.33
C ASP A 145 30.63 -14.19 8.51
N GLY A 146 31.74 -13.64 9.02
CA GLY A 146 33.00 -14.33 9.24
C GLY A 146 33.91 -14.44 8.01
N VAL A 147 33.43 -14.11 6.81
CA VAL A 147 34.25 -14.02 5.59
C VAL A 147 34.99 -12.69 5.59
N GLN A 148 36.33 -12.69 5.60
CA GLN A 148 37.09 -11.45 5.45
C GLN A 148 36.89 -10.86 4.05
N THR A 149 36.55 -9.57 4.01
CA THR A 149 36.21 -8.84 2.79
C THR A 149 37.32 -7.87 2.36
N SER A 150 38.02 -7.26 3.32
CA SER A 150 39.14 -6.34 3.03
C SER A 150 40.04 -6.09 4.24
N SER A 151 41.29 -5.69 3.95
CA SER A 151 42.21 -5.03 4.89
C SER A 151 42.60 -3.70 4.28
N LEU A 152 42.17 -2.58 4.87
CA LEU A 152 42.25 -1.26 4.22
C LEU A 152 43.30 -0.35 4.87
N MET A 153 44.18 0.19 4.02
CA MET A 153 45.25 1.11 4.40
C MET A 153 44.72 2.55 4.45
N GLY A 154 44.18 2.92 5.60
CA GLY A 154 43.79 4.29 5.95
C GLY A 154 42.27 4.56 5.94
N GLY A 155 41.84 5.54 6.72
CA GLY A 155 40.46 6.07 6.75
C GLY A 155 39.42 5.25 7.52
N GLY A 156 39.62 3.93 7.62
CA GLY A 156 38.74 3.02 8.38
C GLY A 156 37.32 2.89 7.83
N VAL A 157 37.11 3.21 6.54
CA VAL A 157 35.84 3.05 5.82
C VAL A 157 35.88 1.81 4.94
N PHE A 158 34.82 1.00 4.96
CA PHE A 158 34.64 -0.23 4.18
C PHE A 158 33.31 -0.16 3.43
N THR A 159 33.30 -0.46 2.13
CA THR A 159 32.06 -0.53 1.31
C THR A 159 31.69 -1.97 1.04
N HIS A 160 30.40 -2.30 1.16
CA HIS A 160 29.84 -3.62 0.88
C HIS A 160 28.53 -3.51 0.10
N VAL A 161 28.17 -4.58 -0.60
CA VAL A 161 26.86 -4.75 -1.25
C VAL A 161 26.30 -6.08 -0.76
N PHE A 162 25.19 -6.03 -0.02
CA PHE A 162 24.49 -7.22 0.44
C PHE A 162 23.68 -7.84 -0.72
N THR A 163 23.55 -9.17 -0.78
CA THR A 163 22.84 -9.87 -1.87
C THR A 163 21.86 -10.94 -1.37
N THR A 164 21.59 -10.93 -0.06
CA THR A 164 20.67 -11.84 0.62
C THR A 164 19.91 -11.05 1.69
N LEU A 165 18.64 -11.37 1.91
CA LEU A 165 17.85 -10.75 2.97
C LEU A 165 18.14 -11.37 4.34
N GLY A 166 17.82 -10.64 5.41
CA GLY A 166 17.94 -11.12 6.79
C GLY A 166 19.20 -10.65 7.53
N PRO A 167 19.52 -11.25 8.69
CA PRO A 167 20.57 -10.75 9.58
C PRO A 167 21.99 -11.02 9.07
N HIS A 168 22.83 -9.99 9.12
CA HIS A 168 24.26 -10.05 8.78
C HIS A 168 25.12 -9.54 9.94
N ALA A 169 26.29 -10.16 10.15
CA ALA A 169 27.28 -9.76 11.14
C ALA A 169 28.48 -9.06 10.47
N VAL A 170 28.56 -7.73 10.60
CA VAL A 170 29.69 -6.94 10.09
C VAL A 170 30.67 -6.69 11.22
N VAL A 171 31.92 -7.11 11.07
CA VAL A 171 32.95 -7.02 12.12
C VAL A 171 34.13 -6.20 11.62
N ALA A 172 34.52 -5.19 12.39
CA ALA A 172 35.78 -4.48 12.26
C ALA A 172 36.78 -4.99 13.31
N MET A 173 38.04 -5.17 12.90
CA MET A 173 39.14 -5.54 13.78
C MET A 173 40.33 -4.60 13.56
N GLU A 174 40.79 -3.96 14.62
CA GLU A 174 41.95 -3.05 14.64
C GLU A 174 43.23 -3.85 14.46
N THR A 175 43.94 -3.62 13.36
CA THR A 175 45.24 -4.25 13.06
C THR A 175 46.37 -3.30 13.45
N LYS A 176 47.27 -3.75 14.34
CA LYS A 176 48.42 -2.95 14.78
C LYS A 176 49.40 -2.75 13.62
N SER A 177 49.76 -1.50 13.35
CA SER A 177 50.85 -1.13 12.44
C SER A 177 52.16 -0.94 13.22
N ASP A 178 52.70 -2.01 13.80
CA ASP A 178 53.99 -1.97 14.49
C ASP A 178 55.14 -2.03 13.46
N GLU A 179 55.79 -0.88 13.20
CA GLU A 179 57.01 -0.81 12.39
C GLU A 179 58.18 -1.53 13.09
N GLY A 180 58.33 -2.84 12.86
CA GLY A 180 59.57 -3.58 13.20
C GLY A 180 59.42 -4.89 13.95
N SER A 181 58.24 -5.51 14.04
CA SER A 181 58.04 -6.84 14.64
C SER A 181 57.30 -7.80 13.71
N ASP A 182 58.01 -8.83 13.22
CA ASP A 182 57.52 -9.83 12.24
C ASP A 182 56.45 -10.82 12.76
N LEU A 183 55.73 -10.51 13.85
CA LEU A 183 54.64 -11.31 14.40
C LEU A 183 53.50 -10.41 14.92
N PRO A 184 52.23 -10.69 14.55
CA PRO A 184 51.09 -9.97 15.12
C PRO A 184 50.72 -10.51 16.50
N ASP A 185 51.01 -9.75 17.56
CA ASP A 185 50.55 -10.06 18.92
C ASP A 185 49.02 -9.92 19.03
N GLU A 186 48.30 -11.04 18.93
CA GLU A 186 46.83 -11.12 19.06
C GLU A 186 46.32 -10.58 20.42
N GLU A 187 47.12 -10.66 21.49
CA GLU A 187 46.77 -10.23 22.86
C GLU A 187 46.51 -8.71 23.04
N GLY A 188 46.38 -7.94 21.95
CA GLY A 188 46.07 -6.52 22.01
C GLY A 188 45.37 -5.91 20.79
N ALA A 189 44.75 -6.71 19.92
CA ALA A 189 43.85 -6.19 18.89
C ALA A 189 42.45 -5.89 19.48
N SER A 190 41.81 -4.79 19.09
CA SER A 190 40.41 -4.54 19.43
C SER A 190 39.49 -4.97 18.28
N SER A 191 38.34 -5.59 18.60
CA SER A 191 37.35 -5.99 17.60
C SER A 191 35.95 -5.58 18.05
N GLN A 192 35.12 -5.19 17.07
CA GLN A 192 33.76 -4.74 17.29
C GLN A 192 32.88 -5.23 16.14
N GLY A 193 31.93 -6.11 16.48
CA GLY A 193 30.84 -6.47 15.58
C GLY A 193 29.67 -5.48 15.70
N VAL A 194 28.94 -5.31 14.61
CA VAL A 194 27.56 -4.84 14.59
C VAL A 194 26.71 -5.84 13.81
N ALA A 195 25.55 -6.19 14.35
CA ALA A 195 24.53 -6.87 13.56
C ALA A 195 23.79 -5.81 12.72
N VAL A 196 23.50 -6.12 11.48
CA VAL A 196 22.57 -5.36 10.62
C VAL A 196 21.54 -6.32 10.03
N VAL A 197 20.45 -5.81 9.48
CA VAL A 197 19.46 -6.63 8.78
C VAL A 197 19.27 -6.12 7.36
N CYS A 198 19.35 -7.02 6.38
CA CYS A 198 19.14 -6.70 4.98
C CYS A 198 17.65 -6.82 4.63
N LYS A 199 17.05 -5.72 4.19
CA LYS A 199 15.65 -5.61 3.72
C LYS A 199 15.55 -4.59 2.59
N TYR A 200 14.55 -4.76 1.73
CA TYR A 200 14.15 -3.70 0.79
C TYR A 200 13.60 -2.49 1.57
N VAL A 201 13.82 -1.27 1.05
CA VAL A 201 13.37 -0.04 1.71
C VAL A 201 12.46 0.75 0.76
N ARG A 202 11.15 0.71 1.03
CA ARG A 202 10.11 1.46 0.32
C ARG A 202 10.17 2.94 0.72
N ARG A 203 10.13 3.85 -0.27
CA ARG A 203 10.28 5.31 -0.14
C ARG A 203 9.19 6.04 -0.89
N GLU A 204 8.98 7.33 -0.63
CA GLU A 204 8.14 8.17 -1.48
C GLU A 204 8.78 8.27 -2.88
N LEU A 205 7.97 8.35 -3.93
CA LEU A 205 8.47 8.46 -5.31
C LEU A 205 9.55 9.54 -5.46
N ARG A 206 9.34 10.73 -4.89
CA ARG A 206 10.23 11.90 -5.03
C ARG A 206 11.47 11.84 -4.14
N GLU A 207 11.48 10.95 -3.15
CA GLU A 207 12.64 10.66 -2.30
C GLU A 207 13.64 9.75 -3.00
N LEU A 208 13.24 9.03 -4.06
CA LEU A 208 14.11 8.14 -4.82
C LEU A 208 15.27 8.91 -5.49
N SER A 209 16.44 8.28 -5.50
CA SER A 209 17.51 8.68 -6.41
C SER A 209 17.04 8.53 -7.86
N VAL A 210 17.57 9.35 -8.78
CA VAL A 210 17.24 9.22 -10.21
C VAL A 210 17.57 7.81 -10.72
N ALA A 211 18.63 7.18 -10.21
CA ALA A 211 19.00 5.81 -10.60
C ALA A 211 17.95 4.78 -10.15
N ASP A 212 17.53 4.83 -8.88
CA ASP A 212 16.52 3.93 -8.32
C ASP A 212 15.15 4.14 -8.98
N ARG A 213 14.80 5.40 -9.31
CA ARG A 213 13.59 5.74 -10.06
C ARG A 213 13.63 5.12 -11.46
N GLU A 214 14.68 5.35 -12.24
CA GLU A 214 14.76 4.77 -13.59
C GLU A 214 14.78 3.23 -13.50
N ALA A 215 15.46 2.62 -12.53
CA ALA A 215 15.46 1.18 -12.31
C ALA A 215 14.04 0.62 -12.04
N PHE A 216 13.28 1.23 -11.12
CA PHE A 216 11.88 0.86 -10.87
C PHE A 216 11.01 1.00 -12.13
N LEU A 217 11.11 2.15 -12.82
CA LEU A 217 10.28 2.47 -13.99
C LEU A 217 10.65 1.62 -15.23
N ASP A 218 11.92 1.24 -15.40
CA ASP A 218 12.37 0.37 -16.49
C ASP A 218 12.11 -1.11 -16.20
N ALA A 219 12.29 -1.57 -14.94
CA ALA A 219 11.88 -2.91 -14.53
C ALA A 219 10.36 -3.09 -14.74
N ALA A 220 9.55 -2.12 -14.30
CA ALA A 220 8.12 -2.10 -14.57
C ALA A 220 7.84 -2.10 -16.09
N ALA A 221 8.54 -1.29 -16.89
CA ALA A 221 8.35 -1.28 -18.34
C ALA A 221 8.67 -2.64 -19.02
N VAL A 222 9.45 -3.54 -18.41
CA VAL A 222 9.63 -4.92 -18.88
C VAL A 222 8.36 -5.75 -18.66
N LEU A 223 7.72 -5.67 -17.48
CA LEU A 223 6.50 -6.43 -17.13
C LEU A 223 5.34 -6.17 -18.11
N TRP A 224 5.26 -4.96 -18.69
CA TRP A 224 4.26 -4.59 -19.71
C TRP A 224 4.62 -5.06 -21.13
N ARG A 225 5.87 -5.46 -21.40
CA ARG A 225 6.39 -5.71 -22.76
C ARG A 225 6.78 -7.16 -23.02
N VAL A 226 7.20 -7.90 -21.99
CA VAL A 226 7.70 -9.29 -22.12
C VAL A 226 6.64 -10.26 -21.60
N GLY A 227 6.17 -11.16 -22.48
CA GLY A 227 5.15 -12.16 -22.13
C GLY A 227 5.68 -13.28 -21.22
N ALA A 228 4.78 -13.95 -20.49
CA ALA A 228 5.14 -14.92 -19.42
C ALA A 228 6.20 -15.96 -19.84
N THR A 229 6.07 -16.60 -21.00
CA THR A 229 7.00 -17.64 -21.46
C THR A 229 8.40 -17.11 -21.79
N GLU A 230 8.50 -15.88 -22.32
CA GLU A 230 9.78 -15.24 -22.61
C GLU A 230 10.41 -14.71 -21.32
N GLY A 231 9.61 -14.07 -20.47
CA GLY A 231 10.07 -13.50 -19.20
C GLY A 231 10.53 -14.56 -18.21
N ALA A 232 9.82 -15.69 -18.06
CA ALA A 232 10.29 -16.80 -17.23
C ALA A 232 11.63 -17.40 -17.74
N HIS A 233 11.88 -17.37 -19.05
CA HIS A 233 13.16 -17.80 -19.62
C HIS A 233 14.30 -16.76 -19.43
N LEU A 234 13.98 -15.46 -19.37
CA LEU A 234 14.97 -14.38 -19.18
C LEU A 234 15.26 -14.06 -17.71
N TYR A 235 14.26 -14.18 -16.85
CA TYR A 235 14.22 -13.65 -15.47
C TYR A 235 13.89 -14.74 -14.42
N GLY A 236 13.56 -15.96 -14.84
CA GLY A 236 13.30 -17.11 -13.97
C GLY A 236 11.86 -17.24 -13.45
N ASP A 237 11.63 -18.28 -12.66
CA ASP A 237 10.30 -18.75 -12.19
C ASP A 237 9.58 -17.80 -11.19
N HIS A 238 10.08 -16.59 -10.99
CA HIS A 238 9.45 -15.53 -10.18
C HIS A 238 8.95 -14.35 -11.02
N TYR A 239 9.18 -14.39 -12.34
CA TYR A 239 8.64 -13.40 -13.27
C TYR A 239 7.16 -13.66 -13.59
N ALA A 240 6.34 -12.63 -13.45
CA ALA A 240 4.96 -12.57 -13.92
C ALA A 240 4.74 -11.28 -14.75
N PRO A 241 4.25 -11.37 -15.99
CA PRO A 241 3.96 -10.18 -16.79
C PRO A 241 2.78 -9.40 -16.17
N ILE A 242 2.61 -8.13 -16.55
CA ILE A 242 1.52 -7.29 -16.03
C ILE A 242 0.14 -7.93 -16.24
N ALA A 243 -0.01 -8.68 -17.33
CA ALA A 243 -1.25 -9.38 -17.68
C ALA A 243 -1.71 -10.40 -16.62
N THR A 244 -0.78 -11.01 -15.86
CA THR A 244 -1.14 -11.91 -14.75
C THR A 244 -1.84 -11.13 -13.63
N PHE A 245 -1.29 -9.98 -13.25
CA PHE A 245 -1.86 -9.15 -12.19
C PHE A 245 -3.18 -8.49 -12.61
N VAL A 246 -3.25 -7.97 -13.85
CA VAL A 246 -4.47 -7.37 -14.40
C VAL A 246 -5.58 -8.42 -14.53
N ALA A 247 -5.30 -9.64 -15.01
CA ALA A 247 -6.31 -10.68 -15.13
C ALA A 247 -6.85 -11.15 -13.77
N THR A 248 -6.00 -11.28 -12.74
CA THR A 248 -6.46 -11.62 -11.37
C THR A 248 -7.31 -10.49 -10.78
N HIS A 249 -6.86 -9.24 -10.85
CA HIS A 249 -7.62 -8.10 -10.33
C HIS A 249 -8.94 -7.89 -11.10
N ALA A 250 -8.93 -8.02 -12.44
CA ALA A 250 -10.12 -7.92 -13.28
C ALA A 250 -11.12 -9.06 -13.00
N ARG A 251 -10.65 -10.26 -12.67
CA ARG A 251 -11.50 -11.38 -12.23
C ARG A 251 -12.13 -11.10 -10.87
N LEU A 252 -11.34 -10.72 -9.87
CA LEU A 252 -11.79 -10.60 -8.48
C LEU A 252 -12.62 -9.33 -8.22
N ALA A 253 -12.27 -8.18 -8.81
CA ALA A 253 -13.04 -6.95 -8.67
C ALA A 253 -14.16 -6.85 -9.73
N GLY A 254 -13.98 -7.44 -10.92
CA GLY A 254 -14.93 -7.35 -12.01
C GLY A 254 -16.01 -8.43 -12.03
N ASP A 255 -16.12 -9.29 -11.01
CA ASP A 255 -17.14 -10.33 -10.98
C ASP A 255 -18.57 -9.73 -10.94
N ALA A 256 -19.51 -10.46 -11.55
CA ALA A 256 -20.91 -10.08 -11.65
C ALA A 256 -21.70 -10.37 -10.36
N CYS A 257 -21.17 -11.22 -9.47
CA CYS A 257 -21.81 -11.59 -8.21
C CYS A 257 -21.51 -10.59 -7.08
N CYS A 258 -20.26 -10.13 -6.98
CA CYS A 258 -19.77 -9.29 -5.89
C CYS A 258 -18.38 -8.71 -6.22
N ASP A 259 -17.85 -7.86 -5.34
CA ASP A 259 -16.43 -7.54 -5.34
C ASP A 259 -15.69 -8.46 -4.37
N HIS A 260 -14.58 -9.04 -4.78
CA HIS A 260 -13.75 -9.91 -3.94
C HIS A 260 -12.48 -9.21 -3.41
N MET A 261 -12.30 -7.91 -3.67
CA MET A 261 -11.13 -7.12 -3.26
C MET A 261 -11.48 -5.74 -2.66
N HIS A 262 -12.62 -5.17 -3.01
CA HIS A 262 -13.07 -3.83 -2.60
C HIS A 262 -14.41 -3.90 -1.86
N ASP A 263 -14.90 -2.74 -1.39
CA ASP A 263 -16.19 -2.59 -0.68
C ASP A 263 -16.33 -3.46 0.60
N GLY A 264 -15.22 -4.01 1.11
CA GLY A 264 -15.17 -4.97 2.21
C GLY A 264 -13.78 -5.08 2.86
N CYS A 265 -13.68 -5.86 3.93
CA CYS A 265 -12.58 -5.75 4.88
C CYS A 265 -11.25 -6.38 4.44
N GLY A 266 -11.24 -7.18 3.36
CA GLY A 266 -10.02 -7.75 2.78
C GLY A 266 -9.14 -6.73 2.03
N PHE A 267 -9.64 -5.53 1.76
CA PHE A 267 -8.99 -4.54 0.90
C PHE A 267 -7.48 -4.33 1.17
N VAL A 268 -7.10 -4.11 2.44
CA VAL A 268 -5.71 -3.79 2.82
C VAL A 268 -4.78 -4.99 2.65
N THR A 269 -5.22 -6.19 3.05
CA THR A 269 -4.45 -7.43 2.96
C THR A 269 -4.32 -7.89 1.51
N GLN A 270 -5.41 -7.85 0.73
CA GLN A 270 -5.44 -8.14 -0.70
C GLN A 270 -4.43 -7.28 -1.47
N HIS A 271 -4.51 -5.94 -1.33
CA HIS A 271 -3.64 -5.03 -2.06
C HIS A 271 -2.18 -5.05 -1.59
N SER A 272 -1.93 -5.31 -0.31
CA SER A 272 -0.56 -5.44 0.21
C SER A 272 0.13 -6.72 -0.28
N ALA A 273 -0.62 -7.83 -0.41
CA ALA A 273 -0.13 -9.07 -0.99
C ALA A 273 0.07 -8.96 -2.52
N LEU A 274 -0.89 -8.38 -3.25
CA LEU A 274 -0.75 -8.05 -4.68
C LEU A 274 0.49 -7.19 -4.94
N SER A 275 0.70 -6.15 -4.13
CA SER A 275 1.88 -5.27 -4.20
C SER A 275 3.20 -6.02 -3.98
N LEU A 276 3.24 -6.96 -3.01
CA LEU A 276 4.43 -7.77 -2.74
C LEU A 276 4.70 -8.80 -3.85
N SER A 277 3.65 -9.35 -4.47
CA SER A 277 3.75 -10.28 -5.61
C SER A 277 4.27 -9.58 -6.87
N PHE A 278 3.81 -8.35 -7.13
CA PHE A 278 4.35 -7.50 -8.19
C PHE A 278 5.80 -7.07 -7.92
N GLU A 279 6.12 -6.71 -6.68
CA GLU A 279 7.49 -6.43 -6.22
C GLU A 279 8.42 -7.64 -6.43
N ALA A 280 7.92 -8.88 -6.31
CA ALA A 280 8.69 -10.09 -6.65
C ALA A 280 9.08 -10.15 -8.13
N SER A 281 8.12 -9.83 -9.03
CA SER A 281 8.39 -9.85 -10.47
C SER A 281 9.24 -8.67 -10.93
N LEU A 282 9.19 -7.52 -10.25
CA LEU A 282 10.18 -6.45 -10.44
C LEU A 282 11.58 -6.93 -10.06
N GLN A 283 11.71 -7.61 -8.92
CA GLN A 283 12.98 -8.14 -8.41
C GLN A 283 13.55 -9.30 -9.25
N ALA A 284 12.72 -10.01 -10.00
CA ALA A 284 13.16 -10.96 -11.03
C ALA A 284 13.82 -10.27 -12.24
N VAL A 285 13.42 -9.02 -12.56
CA VAL A 285 14.01 -8.22 -13.65
C VAL A 285 15.23 -7.43 -13.16
N ASP A 286 15.13 -6.76 -12.01
CA ASP A 286 16.22 -6.07 -11.34
C ASP A 286 16.10 -6.23 -9.81
N ALA A 287 16.96 -7.06 -9.24
CA ALA A 287 16.97 -7.38 -7.81
C ALA A 287 17.32 -6.19 -6.89
N SER A 288 17.70 -5.02 -7.40
CA SER A 288 17.90 -3.81 -6.59
C SER A 288 16.60 -3.02 -6.34
N VAL A 289 15.52 -3.34 -7.04
CA VAL A 289 14.25 -2.60 -6.99
C VAL A 289 13.46 -2.93 -5.72
N ALA A 290 13.02 -1.88 -5.03
CA ALA A 290 11.97 -1.91 -4.03
C ALA A 290 10.77 -1.12 -4.57
N LEU A 291 9.55 -1.53 -4.23
CA LEU A 291 8.32 -0.84 -4.62
C LEU A 291 8.18 0.49 -3.86
N PRO A 292 8.20 1.66 -4.51
CA PRO A 292 7.95 2.93 -3.82
C PRO A 292 6.47 3.07 -3.40
N TYR A 293 6.21 3.97 -2.47
CA TYR A 293 4.89 4.50 -2.19
C TYR A 293 4.71 5.88 -2.80
N TRP A 294 3.48 6.27 -3.09
CA TRP A 294 3.13 7.60 -3.58
C TRP A 294 2.30 8.30 -2.51
N ASP A 295 2.87 9.31 -1.87
CA ASP A 295 2.10 10.17 -0.97
C ASP A 295 1.27 11.15 -1.79
N TYR A 296 0.12 10.66 -2.27
CA TYR A 296 -0.82 11.41 -3.08
C TYR A 296 -1.45 12.59 -2.33
N SER A 297 -1.39 12.63 -0.99
CA SER A 297 -1.87 13.79 -0.24
C SER A 297 -1.03 15.04 -0.50
N ILE A 298 0.27 14.88 -0.83
CA ILE A 298 1.14 15.98 -1.29
C ILE A 298 0.57 16.65 -2.54
N ASP A 299 0.04 15.87 -3.49
CA ASP A 299 -0.51 16.38 -4.75
C ASP A 299 -1.93 16.92 -4.58
N VAL A 300 -2.75 16.27 -3.75
CA VAL A 300 -4.10 16.76 -3.45
C VAL A 300 -4.05 18.11 -2.73
N GLU A 301 -3.19 18.28 -1.72
CA GLU A 301 -2.97 19.56 -1.04
C GLU A 301 -2.33 20.62 -1.96
N ARG A 302 -1.41 20.20 -2.84
CA ARG A 302 -0.82 21.10 -3.86
C ARG A 302 -1.90 21.66 -4.78
N VAL A 303 -2.79 20.81 -5.29
CA VAL A 303 -3.84 21.23 -6.23
C VAL A 303 -4.94 22.04 -5.54
N ALA A 304 -5.32 21.67 -4.31
CA ALA A 304 -6.23 22.48 -3.48
C ALA A 304 -5.69 23.90 -3.24
N ARG A 305 -4.38 24.05 -3.02
CA ARG A 305 -3.72 25.33 -2.75
C ARG A 305 -3.38 26.16 -3.99
N ASP A 306 -2.80 25.53 -5.01
CA ASP A 306 -2.19 26.24 -6.15
C ASP A 306 -3.14 26.40 -7.34
N HIS A 307 -4.28 25.69 -7.34
CA HIS A 307 -5.30 25.70 -8.41
C HIS A 307 -6.72 26.01 -7.88
N ASP A 308 -6.84 26.63 -6.70
CA ASP A 308 -8.11 26.98 -6.04
C ASP A 308 -9.12 25.81 -5.88
N GLY A 309 -8.65 24.56 -5.92
CA GLY A 309 -9.50 23.36 -5.88
C GLY A 309 -9.91 22.79 -7.25
N ASP A 310 -9.42 23.33 -8.38
CA ASP A 310 -9.58 22.67 -9.69
C ASP A 310 -8.70 21.43 -9.79
N PHE A 311 -9.21 20.34 -9.23
CA PHE A 311 -8.65 19.01 -9.29
C PHE A 311 -8.56 18.42 -10.72
N GLY A 312 -9.05 19.12 -11.76
CA GLY A 312 -8.69 18.82 -13.15
C GLY A 312 -7.19 18.97 -13.42
N ALA A 313 -6.48 19.78 -12.62
CA ALA A 313 -5.02 19.90 -12.66
C ALA A 313 -4.27 18.68 -12.09
N PHE A 314 -4.96 17.74 -11.41
CA PHE A 314 -4.30 16.63 -10.71
C PHE A 314 -3.49 15.70 -11.63
N VAL A 315 -3.99 15.45 -12.84
CA VAL A 315 -3.30 14.67 -13.90
C VAL A 315 -2.68 15.51 -15.01
N ASP A 316 -2.57 16.83 -14.82
CA ASP A 316 -1.90 17.72 -15.77
C ASP A 316 -0.37 17.74 -15.54
N ALA A 317 0.39 17.45 -16.60
CA ALA A 317 1.84 17.44 -16.59
C ALA A 317 2.50 18.82 -16.39
N ALA A 318 1.75 19.93 -16.56
CA ALA A 318 2.24 21.27 -16.21
C ALA A 318 2.05 21.61 -14.72
N SER A 319 1.21 20.84 -14.00
CA SER A 319 0.81 21.09 -12.61
C SER A 319 1.39 20.05 -11.63
N ASN A 320 1.45 18.78 -12.06
CA ASN A 320 2.01 17.67 -11.29
C ASN A 320 3.06 16.91 -12.13
N GLU A 321 4.29 16.82 -11.60
CA GLU A 321 5.45 16.25 -12.27
C GLU A 321 5.31 14.76 -12.62
N LEU A 322 4.47 14.02 -11.88
CA LEU A 322 4.29 12.58 -12.04
C LEU A 322 3.61 12.19 -13.37
N TRP A 323 3.02 13.15 -14.09
CA TRP A 323 2.38 12.93 -15.39
C TRP A 323 3.26 13.36 -16.57
N THR A 324 4.55 13.60 -16.34
CA THR A 324 5.53 13.84 -17.40
C THR A 324 6.03 12.54 -18.02
N SER A 325 6.61 12.62 -19.23
CA SER A 325 7.20 11.48 -19.95
C SER A 325 8.34 10.75 -19.22
N THR A 326 8.97 11.37 -18.23
CA THR A 326 9.96 10.70 -17.35
C THR A 326 9.32 9.88 -16.24
N TRP A 327 8.09 10.22 -15.87
CA TRP A 327 7.24 9.53 -14.90
C TRP A 327 6.10 8.79 -15.64
N PHE A 328 4.86 8.84 -15.15
CA PHE A 328 3.74 8.01 -15.63
C PHE A 328 3.17 8.38 -17.01
N GLY A 329 3.74 9.39 -17.69
CA GLY A 329 3.35 9.86 -19.01
C GLY A 329 2.09 10.72 -19.02
N ALA A 330 2.01 11.64 -19.99
CA ALA A 330 0.88 12.55 -20.15
C ALA A 330 -0.23 11.95 -21.02
N VAL A 331 -1.49 12.37 -20.80
CA VAL A 331 -2.56 12.17 -21.78
C VAL A 331 -2.36 13.10 -22.98
N GLY A 332 -2.48 12.56 -24.20
CA GLY A 332 -2.26 13.33 -25.43
C GLY A 332 -3.48 13.35 -26.33
N ASN A 333 -3.71 14.49 -27.00
CA ASN A 333 -4.72 14.63 -28.04
C ASN A 333 -4.45 13.61 -29.17
N TYR A 334 -5.39 12.69 -29.40
CA TYR A 334 -5.25 11.67 -30.45
C TYR A 334 -5.45 12.29 -31.85
N LYS A 335 -4.41 12.95 -32.37
CA LYS A 335 -4.33 13.50 -33.74
C LYS A 335 -2.96 13.23 -34.36
N HIS A 336 -2.89 12.16 -35.14
CA HIS A 336 -1.82 11.79 -36.09
C HIS A 336 -0.36 11.99 -35.62
N LEU A 337 0.30 10.88 -35.26
CA LEU A 337 1.75 10.75 -35.46
C LEU A 337 2.07 10.72 -36.96
N GLY A 338 2.16 11.91 -37.55
CA GLY A 338 2.38 12.13 -38.97
C GLY A 338 3.84 11.89 -39.38
N SER A 339 4.09 10.74 -40.02
CA SER A 339 5.38 10.30 -40.55
C SER A 339 6.40 9.84 -39.47
N SER A 340 7.20 8.79 -39.66
CA SER A 340 7.39 7.93 -40.83
C SER A 340 7.59 6.46 -40.43
N LYS A 341 6.91 5.54 -41.13
CA LYS A 341 7.14 4.07 -41.09
C LYS A 341 7.04 3.41 -39.69
N HIS A 342 5.81 3.20 -39.22
CA HIS A 342 5.26 1.86 -38.94
C HIS A 342 3.73 2.01 -38.94
N LYS A 343 3.01 1.17 -39.70
CA LYS A 343 1.54 1.22 -39.75
C LYS A 343 0.94 0.27 -38.73
N ILE A 344 0.53 0.79 -37.57
CA ILE A 344 -0.71 0.32 -36.96
C ILE A 344 -1.85 0.80 -37.88
N ALA A 345 -2.90 -0.02 -38.05
CA ALA A 345 -4.03 0.36 -38.90
C ALA A 345 -4.81 1.52 -38.28
N GLU A 346 -5.40 2.38 -39.12
CA GLU A 346 -6.33 3.40 -38.67
C GLU A 346 -7.66 2.71 -38.29
N THR A 347 -7.79 2.26 -37.03
CA THR A 347 -9.01 1.64 -36.51
C THR A 347 -10.18 2.64 -36.61
N PRO A 348 -11.22 2.39 -37.42
CA PRO A 348 -12.35 3.30 -37.55
C PRO A 348 -13.15 3.29 -36.25
N GLY A 349 -13.14 4.39 -35.49
CA GLY A 349 -13.87 4.47 -34.22
C GLY A 349 -13.49 5.67 -33.35
N ASN A 350 -12.21 6.08 -33.34
CA ASN A 350 -11.74 7.23 -32.55
C ASN A 350 -12.08 8.57 -33.24
N ALA A 351 -13.37 8.90 -33.30
CA ALA A 351 -13.90 10.02 -34.07
C ALA A 351 -13.86 11.39 -33.36
N SER A 352 -13.61 11.43 -32.04
CA SER A 352 -13.69 12.68 -31.25
C SER A 352 -12.34 13.40 -31.09
N GLY A 353 -11.20 12.70 -31.24
CA GLY A 353 -9.86 13.31 -31.21
C GLY A 353 -9.47 13.95 -29.87
N LYS A 354 -10.09 13.49 -28.77
CA LYS A 354 -9.87 13.96 -27.40
C LYS A 354 -8.64 13.34 -26.74
N ALA A 355 -8.18 13.92 -25.64
CA ALA A 355 -6.96 13.53 -24.93
C ALA A 355 -7.24 12.63 -23.71
N TYR A 356 -7.52 11.35 -23.96
CA TYR A 356 -7.66 10.34 -22.88
C TYR A 356 -6.55 9.28 -22.88
N VAL A 357 -5.87 9.07 -24.02
CA VAL A 357 -4.83 8.03 -24.15
C VAL A 357 -3.48 8.57 -23.67
N VAL A 358 -2.75 7.78 -22.87
CA VAL A 358 -1.36 8.07 -22.48
C VAL A 358 -0.48 8.06 -23.73
N ALA A 359 0.14 9.19 -24.04
CA ALA A 359 0.72 9.45 -25.36
C ALA A 359 2.25 9.67 -25.37
N ASP A 360 2.87 9.81 -24.20
CA ASP A 360 4.32 9.93 -24.06
C ASP A 360 4.89 9.09 -22.90
N GLY A 361 6.21 9.11 -22.74
CA GLY A 361 6.94 8.33 -21.75
C GLY A 361 6.96 6.82 -22.02
N ARG A 362 7.28 6.03 -20.99
CA ARG A 362 7.44 4.57 -21.10
C ARG A 362 6.13 3.83 -21.40
N TRP A 363 5.00 4.44 -21.06
CA TRP A 363 3.63 3.93 -21.18
C TRP A 363 2.83 4.54 -22.35
N ALA A 364 3.50 5.27 -23.25
CA ALA A 364 2.91 5.79 -24.48
C ALA A 364 2.26 4.67 -25.29
N TYR A 365 0.94 4.74 -25.49
CA TYR A 365 0.15 3.74 -26.20
C TYR A 365 0.29 2.32 -25.62
N THR A 366 0.43 2.18 -24.30
CA THR A 366 0.23 0.91 -23.59
C THR A 366 -1.10 0.29 -24.03
N PRO A 367 -1.12 -0.95 -24.55
CA PRO A 367 -2.36 -1.57 -25.02
C PRO A 367 -3.27 -1.95 -23.85
N THR A 368 -4.59 -1.86 -24.06
CA THR A 368 -5.56 -2.53 -23.19
C THR A 368 -5.54 -4.02 -23.53
N LEU A 369 -5.34 -4.85 -22.51
CA LEU A 369 -5.21 -6.29 -22.70
C LEU A 369 -6.51 -6.92 -23.23
N LYS A 370 -6.38 -8.01 -23.99
CA LYS A 370 -7.53 -8.80 -24.44
C LYS A 370 -7.78 -9.95 -23.48
N ALA A 371 -9.04 -10.15 -23.13
CA ALA A 371 -9.49 -11.22 -22.27
C ALA A 371 -9.45 -12.57 -23.01
N GLY A 372 -9.03 -13.61 -22.31
CA GLY A 372 -9.11 -15.00 -22.73
C GLY A 372 -10.52 -15.58 -22.68
N ASP A 373 -10.63 -16.87 -23.01
CA ASP A 373 -11.90 -17.60 -22.94
C ASP A 373 -12.30 -17.84 -21.47
N GLY A 374 -13.37 -17.18 -21.03
CA GLY A 374 -13.90 -17.27 -19.66
C GLY A 374 -13.39 -16.19 -18.70
N GLU A 375 -12.51 -15.30 -19.13
CA GLU A 375 -12.05 -14.16 -18.32
C GLU A 375 -13.06 -13.00 -18.32
N THR A 376 -13.09 -12.25 -17.22
CA THR A 376 -13.91 -11.05 -17.04
C THR A 376 -13.57 -9.99 -18.09
N ARG A 377 -14.58 -9.49 -18.80
CA ARG A 377 -14.39 -8.60 -19.95
C ARG A 377 -15.57 -7.67 -20.21
N ASN A 378 -15.28 -6.55 -20.87
CA ASN A 378 -16.31 -5.70 -21.46
C ASN A 378 -16.82 -6.24 -22.82
N SER A 379 -17.84 -5.61 -23.41
CA SER A 379 -18.44 -6.05 -24.69
C SER A 379 -17.46 -6.06 -25.86
N TYR A 380 -16.38 -5.29 -25.81
CA TYR A 380 -15.32 -5.30 -26.85
C TYR A 380 -14.25 -6.37 -26.61
N GLY A 381 -14.38 -7.19 -25.57
CA GLY A 381 -13.46 -8.29 -25.24
C GLY A 381 -12.11 -7.84 -24.67
N TYR A 382 -12.01 -6.64 -24.12
CA TYR A 382 -10.83 -6.24 -23.34
C TYR A 382 -10.97 -6.74 -21.90
N LEU A 383 -9.83 -7.00 -21.23
CA LEU A 383 -9.78 -7.03 -19.76
C LEU A 383 -10.12 -5.61 -19.29
N ARG A 384 -11.37 -5.47 -18.86
CA ARG A 384 -12.08 -4.30 -18.35
C ARG A 384 -13.30 -4.82 -17.59
N ALA A 385 -13.75 -4.11 -16.58
CA ALA A 385 -14.97 -4.45 -15.84
C ALA A 385 -16.17 -4.65 -16.81
N PRO A 386 -17.08 -5.61 -16.56
CA PRO A 386 -18.19 -5.90 -17.48
C PRO A 386 -19.10 -4.70 -17.74
N TRP A 387 -19.19 -3.77 -16.79
CA TRP A 387 -19.93 -2.51 -16.88
C TRP A 387 -19.11 -1.31 -17.43
N ASN A 388 -17.92 -1.54 -18.01
CA ASN A 388 -17.09 -0.51 -18.65
C ASN A 388 -16.89 -0.77 -20.16
N ASN A 389 -17.82 -0.30 -21.00
CA ASN A 389 -17.69 -0.35 -22.47
C ASN A 389 -16.83 0.77 -23.08
N ASN A 390 -15.76 1.16 -22.38
CA ASN A 390 -14.65 1.86 -23.01
C ASN A 390 -14.07 1.03 -24.18
N PRO A 391 -14.16 1.51 -25.45
CA PRO A 391 -13.70 0.78 -26.64
C PRO A 391 -12.21 0.96 -26.91
N VAL A 392 -11.56 1.91 -26.23
CA VAL A 392 -10.23 2.40 -26.58
C VAL A 392 -9.20 1.30 -26.35
N GLN A 393 -8.39 1.01 -27.38
CA GLN A 393 -7.47 -0.13 -27.41
C GLN A 393 -6.18 0.08 -26.59
N PHE A 394 -6.12 1.18 -25.83
CA PHE A 394 -4.96 1.67 -25.12
C PHE A 394 -5.38 2.17 -23.72
N LEU A 395 -4.39 2.27 -22.83
CA LEU A 395 -4.51 2.84 -21.49
C LEU A 395 -5.09 4.27 -21.54
N THR A 396 -6.14 4.48 -20.75
CA THR A 396 -6.92 5.73 -20.70
C THR A 396 -7.06 6.31 -19.29
N ARG A 397 -6.96 7.65 -19.23
CA ARG A 397 -7.12 8.50 -18.04
C ARG A 397 -8.02 9.70 -18.39
N SER A 398 -8.66 10.34 -17.40
CA SER A 398 -9.50 11.52 -17.59
C SER A 398 -9.48 12.41 -16.35
N SER A 399 -9.17 13.69 -16.52
CA SER A 399 -9.23 14.73 -15.48
C SER A 399 -10.64 15.26 -15.20
N THR A 400 -11.68 14.49 -15.54
CA THR A 400 -13.08 14.88 -15.35
C THR A 400 -13.96 13.66 -15.13
N MET A 401 -15.09 13.87 -14.45
CA MET A 401 -16.18 12.90 -14.32
C MET A 401 -17.38 13.38 -15.14
N CYS A 402 -17.62 12.82 -16.32
CA CYS A 402 -18.66 13.26 -17.26
C CYS A 402 -18.66 14.78 -17.52
N GLY A 403 -17.47 15.38 -17.60
CA GLY A 403 -17.29 16.83 -17.80
C GLY A 403 -17.53 17.70 -16.56
N ALA A 404 -17.85 17.12 -15.40
CA ALA A 404 -17.72 17.83 -14.12
C ALA A 404 -16.25 18.17 -13.86
N THR A 405 -15.98 19.38 -13.36
CA THR A 405 -14.74 19.66 -12.65
C THR A 405 -14.71 18.87 -11.36
N HIS A 406 -13.51 18.46 -10.96
CA HIS A 406 -13.31 17.60 -9.79
C HIS A 406 -13.50 18.35 -8.46
N GLU A 407 -13.53 19.69 -8.45
CA GLU A 407 -13.85 20.57 -7.30
C GLU A 407 -15.15 20.17 -6.59
N GLU A 408 -16.21 19.89 -7.36
CA GLU A 408 -17.56 19.67 -6.82
C GLU A 408 -17.81 18.23 -6.31
N TYR A 409 -16.81 17.35 -6.40
CA TYR A 409 -16.89 15.92 -6.00
C TYR A 409 -16.82 15.69 -4.49
N GLN A 410 -16.51 16.72 -3.69
CA GLN A 410 -16.40 16.56 -2.23
C GLN A 410 -17.77 16.67 -1.53
N PHE A 411 -18.11 15.68 -0.72
CA PHE A 411 -19.27 15.63 0.19
C PHE A 411 -19.02 14.61 1.32
N ASP A 412 -19.86 14.62 2.36
CA ASP A 412 -19.59 14.12 3.71
C ASP A 412 -19.06 12.66 3.85
N TYR A 413 -19.28 11.79 2.86
CA TYR A 413 -18.72 10.42 2.85
C TYR A 413 -17.91 10.08 1.58
N TRP A 414 -17.60 11.06 0.73
CA TRP A 414 -16.67 10.91 -0.39
C TRP A 414 -15.85 12.21 -0.57
N GLN A 415 -14.58 12.13 -0.20
CA GLN A 415 -13.64 13.26 -0.21
C GLN A 415 -12.33 12.82 -0.89
N TYR A 416 -11.49 13.78 -1.25
CA TYR A 416 -10.12 13.47 -1.68
C TYR A 416 -9.23 13.15 -0.47
N PRO A 417 -8.10 12.44 -0.65
CA PRO A 417 -7.16 12.16 0.43
C PRO A 417 -6.28 13.39 0.73
N THR A 418 -6.92 14.47 1.18
CA THR A 418 -6.29 15.61 1.87
C THR A 418 -5.69 15.18 3.21
N CYS A 419 -4.83 16.01 3.79
CA CYS A 419 -4.16 15.75 5.05
C CYS A 419 -5.14 15.57 6.22
N ASP A 420 -6.31 16.21 6.19
CA ASP A 420 -7.36 16.01 7.19
C ASP A 420 -8.03 14.62 7.08
N VAL A 421 -8.31 14.14 5.87
CA VAL A 421 -8.85 12.80 5.60
C VAL A 421 -7.86 11.71 5.99
N MET A 422 -6.58 11.87 5.64
CA MET A 422 -5.53 10.93 6.04
C MET A 422 -5.29 10.94 7.56
N TRP A 423 -5.36 12.12 8.20
CA TRP A 423 -5.32 12.25 9.66
C TRP A 423 -6.57 11.69 10.36
N ALA A 424 -7.76 11.81 9.76
CA ALA A 424 -8.98 11.21 10.31
C ALA A 424 -8.93 9.68 10.26
N LEU A 425 -8.38 9.10 9.19
CA LEU A 425 -8.10 7.66 9.11
C LEU A 425 -7.08 7.21 10.17
N GLU A 426 -6.05 8.01 10.44
CA GLU A 426 -4.99 7.66 11.39
C GLU A 426 -5.40 7.86 12.86
N SER A 427 -5.92 9.03 13.20
CA SER A 427 -6.18 9.45 14.58
C SER A 427 -7.53 8.97 15.13
N GLU A 428 -8.61 8.97 14.33
CA GLU A 428 -9.97 8.67 14.80
C GLU A 428 -10.32 7.18 14.74
N LYS A 429 -9.84 6.45 13.72
CA LYS A 429 -10.28 5.06 13.50
C LYS A 429 -9.46 4.14 14.41
N ARG A 430 -10.02 3.84 15.59
CA ARG A 430 -9.30 3.13 16.67
C ARG A 430 -9.41 1.61 16.57
N SER A 431 -10.52 1.03 16.10
CA SER A 431 -10.60 -0.42 15.90
C SER A 431 -9.98 -0.84 14.56
N LEU A 432 -9.55 -2.11 14.45
CA LEU A 432 -9.15 -2.68 13.16
C LEU A 432 -10.33 -2.63 12.18
N LYS A 433 -11.54 -2.93 12.66
CA LYS A 433 -12.81 -2.86 11.95
C LYS A 433 -13.06 -1.48 11.33
N ASP A 434 -12.90 -0.40 12.09
CA ASP A 434 -13.15 0.97 11.60
C ASP A 434 -12.09 1.42 10.60
N PHE A 435 -10.84 0.99 10.76
CA PHE A 435 -9.79 1.25 9.78
C PHE A 435 -10.06 0.53 8.45
N LEU A 436 -10.27 -0.80 8.49
CA LEU A 436 -10.54 -1.61 7.29
C LEU A 436 -11.83 -1.18 6.57
N ARG A 437 -12.83 -0.68 7.31
CA ARG A 437 -14.06 -0.12 6.75
C ARG A 437 -13.84 1.20 5.99
N VAL A 438 -12.97 2.09 6.48
CA VAL A 438 -12.85 3.46 5.95
C VAL A 438 -11.72 3.59 4.93
N ALA A 439 -10.65 2.81 5.09
CA ALA A 439 -9.46 2.84 4.23
C ALA A 439 -9.72 2.72 2.70
N PRO A 440 -10.73 1.97 2.19
CA PRO A 440 -10.96 1.87 0.74
C PRO A 440 -11.54 3.14 0.10
N TYR A 441 -12.20 4.02 0.87
CA TYR A 441 -13.04 5.10 0.33
C TYR A 441 -12.28 6.43 0.23
N SER A 442 -12.72 7.53 0.87
CA SER A 442 -12.07 8.85 0.77
C SER A 442 -10.53 8.88 0.94
N PRO A 443 -9.91 8.06 1.82
CA PRO A 443 -8.45 8.00 1.96
C PRO A 443 -7.70 7.32 0.79
N HIS A 444 -8.43 6.73 -0.17
CA HIS A 444 -7.89 5.91 -1.25
C HIS A 444 -8.72 6.02 -2.54
N GLY A 445 -9.90 5.41 -2.64
CA GLY A 445 -10.65 5.19 -3.90
C GLY A 445 -11.00 6.46 -4.70
N SER A 446 -11.03 7.63 -4.08
CA SER A 446 -11.18 8.90 -4.79
C SER A 446 -9.95 9.28 -5.64
N ILE A 447 -8.76 8.71 -5.38
CA ILE A 447 -7.57 8.84 -6.22
C ILE A 447 -7.73 8.12 -7.57
N HIS A 448 -8.41 6.97 -7.57
CA HIS A 448 -8.73 6.21 -8.77
C HIS A 448 -9.69 6.98 -9.69
N ALA A 449 -10.62 7.73 -9.09
CA ALA A 449 -11.50 8.64 -9.81
C ALA A 449 -10.79 9.89 -10.35
N LEU A 450 -9.81 10.46 -9.65
CA LEU A 450 -8.97 11.57 -10.14
C LEU A 450 -8.12 11.20 -11.36
N ILE A 451 -7.74 9.93 -11.51
CA ILE A 451 -6.84 9.47 -12.57
C ILE A 451 -7.62 8.84 -13.72
N GLY A 452 -8.53 7.91 -13.43
CA GLY A 452 -9.32 7.22 -14.46
C GLY A 452 -10.39 8.13 -15.06
N GLY A 453 -11.19 8.79 -14.20
CA GLY A 453 -12.31 9.62 -14.59
C GLY A 453 -13.39 8.90 -15.42
N THR A 454 -14.37 9.65 -15.90
CA THR A 454 -15.44 9.15 -16.79
C THR A 454 -15.67 10.11 -17.95
N PHE A 455 -15.89 9.58 -19.16
CA PHE A 455 -15.92 10.39 -20.38
C PHE A 455 -16.98 9.96 -21.42
N GLU A 456 -17.14 10.78 -22.47
CA GLU A 456 -18.22 10.72 -23.48
C GLU A 456 -19.68 10.78 -22.95
N CYS A 457 -19.88 10.94 -21.64
CA CYS A 457 -21.19 11.06 -20.99
C CYS A 457 -21.70 12.48 -20.74
N GLY A 458 -20.85 13.52 -20.80
CA GLY A 458 -21.19 14.86 -20.29
C GLY A 458 -22.40 15.53 -20.93
N GLY A 459 -22.57 15.41 -22.25
CA GLY A 459 -23.69 16.04 -22.98
C GLY A 459 -25.08 15.53 -22.59
N GLU A 460 -25.19 14.30 -22.06
CA GLU A 460 -26.48 13.78 -21.56
C GLU A 460 -26.72 14.18 -20.09
N PHE A 461 -25.66 14.49 -19.32
CA PHE A 461 -25.80 15.17 -18.03
C PHE A 461 -26.15 16.66 -18.17
N ASP A 462 -25.60 17.36 -19.17
CA ASP A 462 -26.03 18.73 -19.52
C ASP A 462 -27.54 18.76 -19.85
N ARG A 463 -28.00 17.71 -20.54
CA ARG A 463 -29.41 17.50 -20.87
C ARG A 463 -30.26 17.15 -19.64
N LEU A 464 -29.74 16.34 -18.71
CA LEU A 464 -30.41 16.03 -17.45
C LEU A 464 -30.62 17.29 -16.59
N GLU A 465 -29.55 18.07 -16.42
CA GLU A 465 -29.54 19.35 -15.72
C GLU A 465 -30.58 20.32 -16.30
N ALA A 466 -30.59 20.47 -17.64
CA ALA A 466 -31.55 21.29 -18.35
C ALA A 466 -33.00 20.77 -18.33
N THR A 467 -33.21 19.45 -18.19
CA THR A 467 -34.55 18.83 -18.17
C THR A 467 -35.21 18.96 -16.80
N LEU A 468 -34.46 18.76 -15.72
CA LEU A 468 -34.99 18.72 -14.34
C LEU A 468 -34.76 20.01 -13.55
N GLY A 469 -34.16 21.03 -14.16
CA GLY A 469 -33.81 22.28 -13.48
C GLY A 469 -32.91 22.02 -12.27
N LEU A 470 -31.90 21.16 -12.43
CA LEU A 470 -30.89 20.97 -11.39
C LEU A 470 -30.03 22.24 -11.28
N ASN A 471 -29.47 22.47 -10.10
CA ASN A 471 -28.35 23.40 -9.97
C ASN A 471 -27.05 22.67 -10.36
N ALA A 472 -26.04 23.41 -10.79
CA ALA A 472 -24.76 22.85 -11.22
C ALA A 472 -24.15 21.90 -10.18
N THR A 473 -24.16 22.27 -8.89
CA THR A 473 -23.61 21.45 -7.80
C THR A 473 -24.31 20.10 -7.61
N THR A 474 -25.64 20.05 -7.72
CA THR A 474 -26.37 18.77 -7.76
C THR A 474 -26.04 17.98 -9.02
N ALA A 475 -25.98 18.62 -10.19
CA ALA A 475 -25.69 17.96 -11.45
C ALA A 475 -24.26 17.38 -11.50
N ASN A 476 -23.25 18.12 -11.04
CA ASN A 476 -21.85 17.72 -11.02
C ASN A 476 -21.57 16.65 -9.98
N ARG A 477 -22.15 16.75 -8.77
CA ARG A 477 -22.13 15.64 -7.81
C ARG A 477 -22.72 14.38 -8.43
N PHE A 478 -23.84 14.47 -9.15
CA PHE A 478 -24.45 13.30 -9.78
C PHE A 478 -23.63 12.74 -10.95
N ARG A 479 -23.05 13.58 -11.82
CA ARG A 479 -22.04 13.23 -12.84
C ARG A 479 -20.89 12.41 -12.23
N SER A 480 -20.47 12.78 -11.02
CA SER A 480 -19.30 12.22 -10.34
C SER A 480 -19.53 10.92 -9.56
N VAL A 481 -20.76 10.61 -9.13
CA VAL A 481 -21.05 9.34 -8.42
C VAL A 481 -21.64 8.24 -9.31
N VAL A 482 -22.15 8.57 -10.49
CA VAL A 482 -22.94 7.63 -11.32
C VAL A 482 -22.22 6.32 -11.66
N PHE A 483 -20.89 6.33 -11.74
CA PHE A 483 -20.10 5.13 -12.05
C PHE A 483 -20.25 4.00 -11.01
N ASN A 484 -20.47 4.35 -9.73
CA ASN A 484 -20.80 3.37 -8.70
C ASN A 484 -22.17 2.76 -8.98
N GLY A 485 -23.17 3.59 -9.29
CA GLY A 485 -24.51 3.12 -9.68
C GLY A 485 -24.50 2.19 -10.90
N LEU A 486 -23.55 2.35 -11.84
CA LEU A 486 -23.38 1.41 -12.97
C LEU A 486 -22.88 0.02 -12.54
N LYS A 487 -21.88 -0.02 -11.64
CA LYS A 487 -21.39 -1.26 -10.99
C LYS A 487 -22.54 -1.98 -10.29
N ASP A 488 -23.28 -1.23 -9.46
CA ASP A 488 -24.28 -1.79 -8.57
C ASP A 488 -25.57 -2.19 -9.31
N MET A 489 -25.99 -1.42 -10.33
CA MET A 489 -27.06 -1.85 -11.24
C MET A 489 -26.66 -3.08 -12.07
N PHE A 490 -25.39 -3.23 -12.48
CA PHE A 490 -24.94 -4.41 -13.22
C PHE A 490 -24.98 -5.67 -12.35
N ARG A 491 -24.37 -5.64 -11.16
CA ARG A 491 -24.38 -6.78 -10.21
C ARG A 491 -25.82 -7.14 -9.77
N SER A 492 -26.67 -6.14 -9.57
CA SER A 492 -28.10 -6.34 -9.29
C SER A 492 -28.94 -6.85 -10.48
N GLY A 493 -28.36 -6.94 -11.69
CA GLY A 493 -29.04 -7.41 -12.89
C GLY A 493 -30.00 -6.40 -13.55
N TYR A 494 -29.94 -5.13 -13.15
CA TYR A 494 -30.70 -4.01 -13.72
C TYR A 494 -30.01 -3.34 -14.93
N LEU A 495 -28.67 -3.36 -14.99
CA LEU A 495 -27.93 -2.93 -16.17
C LEU A 495 -27.67 -4.13 -17.08
N GLU A 496 -28.08 -4.05 -18.35
CA GLU A 496 -27.85 -5.07 -19.36
C GLU A 496 -26.87 -4.56 -20.42
N MET A 497 -25.74 -5.26 -20.53
CA MET A 497 -24.62 -4.92 -21.42
C MET A 497 -24.68 -5.76 -22.71
N PRO A 498 -24.34 -5.21 -23.88
CA PRO A 498 -24.19 -6.00 -25.10
C PRO A 498 -23.19 -7.15 -24.88
N ARG A 499 -23.48 -8.36 -25.38
CA ARG A 499 -22.60 -9.51 -25.13
C ARG A 499 -21.23 -9.36 -25.80
N ASP A 500 -21.23 -8.98 -27.07
CA ASP A 500 -20.06 -8.85 -27.93
C ASP A 500 -20.30 -7.68 -28.92
N CYS A 501 -19.36 -6.75 -29.03
CA CYS A 501 -19.37 -5.59 -29.93
C CYS A 501 -18.15 -5.62 -30.87
N ALA A 502 -18.31 -5.14 -32.10
CA ALA A 502 -17.20 -5.04 -33.04
C ALA A 502 -16.29 -3.85 -32.67
N PRO A 503 -14.96 -3.89 -32.90
CA PRO A 503 -14.04 -2.80 -32.54
C PRO A 503 -14.37 -1.44 -33.17
N GLU A 504 -15.12 -1.43 -34.28
CA GLU A 504 -15.61 -0.25 -35.00
C GLU A 504 -17.02 0.21 -34.59
N THR A 505 -17.71 -0.51 -33.70
CA THR A 505 -18.99 -0.07 -33.14
C THR A 505 -18.78 1.19 -32.29
N SER A 506 -19.66 2.19 -32.41
CA SER A 506 -19.52 3.41 -31.60
C SER A 506 -19.93 3.15 -30.14
N PHE A 507 -19.41 3.96 -29.21
CA PHE A 507 -19.83 3.97 -27.81
C PHE A 507 -21.37 3.93 -27.66
N LYS A 508 -22.09 4.75 -28.43
CA LYS A 508 -23.56 4.84 -28.37
C LYS A 508 -24.26 3.60 -28.91
N ASP A 509 -23.67 2.91 -29.89
CA ASP A 509 -24.24 1.70 -30.49
C ASP A 509 -23.87 0.42 -29.69
N CYS A 510 -22.90 0.52 -28.77
CA CYS A 510 -22.53 -0.50 -27.77
C CYS A 510 -22.82 -0.03 -26.33
N ALA A 511 -23.81 0.85 -26.17
CA ALA A 511 -24.24 1.39 -24.89
C ALA A 511 -24.81 0.30 -23.96
N ALA A 512 -24.79 0.57 -22.66
CA ALA A 512 -25.62 -0.14 -21.70
C ALA A 512 -27.11 0.16 -21.94
N SER A 513 -27.98 -0.71 -21.45
CA SER A 513 -29.42 -0.45 -21.35
C SER A 513 -29.96 -0.87 -19.98
N CYS A 514 -31.02 -0.21 -19.50
CA CYS A 514 -31.65 -0.56 -18.24
C CYS A 514 -32.80 -1.56 -18.46
N LYS A 515 -32.63 -2.76 -17.89
CA LYS A 515 -33.48 -3.93 -18.06
C LYS A 515 -34.90 -3.69 -17.54
N ASN A 516 -35.90 -3.93 -18.39
CA ASN A 516 -37.33 -3.74 -18.11
C ASN A 516 -37.77 -2.33 -17.70
N LEU A 517 -36.92 -1.29 -17.77
CA LEU A 517 -37.25 0.05 -17.25
C LEU A 517 -38.52 0.62 -17.91
N ASP A 518 -38.62 0.57 -19.23
CA ASP A 518 -39.81 1.02 -19.99
C ASP A 518 -41.10 0.32 -19.52
N THR A 519 -41.01 -0.97 -19.15
CA THR A 519 -42.13 -1.74 -18.60
C THR A 519 -42.52 -1.21 -17.22
N TYR A 520 -41.55 -0.99 -16.32
CA TYR A 520 -41.83 -0.47 -14.98
C TYR A 520 -42.39 0.95 -15.00
N VAL A 521 -41.94 1.79 -15.93
CA VAL A 521 -42.53 3.12 -16.17
C VAL A 521 -43.95 3.01 -16.73
N ALA A 522 -44.19 2.17 -17.75
CA ALA A 522 -45.50 2.00 -18.38
C ALA A 522 -46.55 1.36 -17.46
N GLU A 523 -46.14 0.48 -16.54
CA GLU A 523 -47.00 -0.14 -15.53
C GLU A 523 -47.16 0.72 -14.25
N ASN A 524 -46.42 1.83 -14.13
CA ASN A 524 -46.28 2.62 -12.90
C ASN A 524 -45.87 1.76 -11.68
N ASN A 525 -44.90 0.87 -11.89
CA ASN A 525 -44.42 -0.09 -10.91
C ASN A 525 -43.42 0.58 -9.94
N THR A 526 -43.95 1.37 -9.01
CA THR A 526 -43.17 2.23 -8.11
C THR A 526 -42.15 1.47 -7.26
N ALA A 527 -42.40 0.20 -6.93
CA ALA A 527 -41.45 -0.63 -6.17
C ALA A 527 -40.15 -0.86 -6.94
N MET A 528 -40.24 -1.32 -8.20
CA MET A 528 -39.06 -1.56 -9.04
C MET A 528 -38.35 -0.25 -9.42
N LEU A 529 -39.11 0.85 -9.53
CA LEU A 529 -38.56 2.17 -9.83
C LEU A 529 -37.78 2.74 -8.64
N GLU A 530 -38.26 2.60 -7.39
CA GLU A 530 -37.47 2.98 -6.21
C GLU A 530 -36.23 2.09 -6.02
N GLU A 531 -36.27 0.81 -6.41
CA GLU A 531 -35.10 -0.08 -6.37
C GLU A 531 -34.00 0.39 -7.35
N TYR A 532 -34.38 0.70 -8.59
CA TYR A 532 -33.50 1.37 -9.56
C TYR A 532 -32.91 2.69 -9.02
N LEU A 533 -33.75 3.52 -8.39
CA LEU A 533 -33.33 4.83 -7.88
C LEU A 533 -32.42 4.71 -6.66
N GLY A 534 -32.58 3.69 -5.82
CA GLY A 534 -31.67 3.39 -4.72
C GLY A 534 -30.27 2.96 -5.17
N LEU A 535 -30.15 2.37 -6.37
CA LEU A 535 -28.86 1.99 -6.96
C LEU A 535 -28.17 3.17 -7.67
N VAL A 536 -28.89 3.95 -8.47
CA VAL A 536 -28.28 5.07 -9.23
C VAL A 536 -28.14 6.36 -8.41
N ASP A 537 -29.08 6.64 -7.52
CA ASP A 537 -29.11 7.82 -6.62
C ASP A 537 -28.97 7.40 -5.14
N PHE A 538 -28.07 6.45 -4.86
CA PHE A 538 -27.72 5.97 -3.51
C PHE A 538 -27.45 7.11 -2.50
N TRP A 539 -26.89 8.22 -3.00
CA TRP A 539 -26.51 9.41 -2.24
C TRP A 539 -27.67 10.40 -2.03
N GLY A 540 -28.86 10.14 -2.59
CA GLY A 540 -30.04 10.99 -2.46
C GLY A 540 -29.87 12.39 -3.06
N LEU A 541 -29.03 12.55 -4.08
CA LEU A 541 -28.78 13.83 -4.75
C LEU A 541 -30.02 14.36 -5.48
N LEU A 542 -30.96 13.49 -5.83
CA LEU A 542 -32.27 13.85 -6.40
C LEU A 542 -33.42 13.69 -5.38
N SER A 543 -33.13 13.52 -4.09
CA SER A 543 -34.16 13.34 -3.05
C SER A 543 -35.05 14.57 -2.80
N ASP A 544 -34.65 15.76 -3.28
CA ASP A 544 -35.46 16.99 -3.24
C ASP A 544 -36.41 17.13 -4.45
N ARG A 545 -36.26 16.26 -5.46
CA ARG A 545 -37.08 16.24 -6.69
C ARG A 545 -38.38 15.46 -6.48
N SER A 546 -39.35 15.59 -7.39
CA SER A 546 -40.50 14.70 -7.38
C SER A 546 -40.13 13.27 -7.80
N PHE A 547 -41.00 12.30 -7.50
CA PHE A 547 -40.83 10.93 -7.98
C PHE A 547 -40.77 10.87 -9.52
N ASP A 548 -41.62 11.64 -10.21
CA ASP A 548 -41.67 11.69 -11.68
C ASP A 548 -40.38 12.30 -12.26
N ASP A 549 -39.78 13.30 -11.59
CA ASP A 549 -38.47 13.86 -11.93
C ASP A 549 -37.35 12.84 -11.73
N ARG A 550 -37.36 12.08 -10.62
CA ARG A 550 -36.38 11.00 -10.34
C ARG A 550 -36.47 9.89 -11.40
N VAL A 551 -37.67 9.44 -11.75
CA VAL A 551 -37.91 8.48 -12.84
C VAL A 551 -37.49 9.03 -14.21
N THR A 552 -37.66 10.33 -14.43
CA THR A 552 -37.15 11.03 -15.63
C THR A 552 -35.61 11.05 -15.66
N ALA A 553 -34.95 11.27 -14.51
CA ALA A 553 -33.49 11.21 -14.40
C ALA A 553 -32.94 9.82 -14.75
N LEU A 554 -33.54 8.79 -14.16
CA LEU A 554 -33.25 7.38 -14.44
C LEU A 554 -33.42 7.06 -15.93
N SER A 555 -34.54 7.46 -16.53
CA SER A 555 -34.82 7.25 -17.96
C SER A 555 -33.79 7.94 -18.87
N LEU A 556 -33.34 9.14 -18.51
CA LEU A 556 -32.29 9.85 -19.26
C LEU A 556 -30.93 9.15 -19.12
N ILE A 557 -30.53 8.75 -17.91
CA ILE A 557 -29.27 8.00 -17.66
C ILE A 557 -29.25 6.68 -18.43
N CYS A 558 -30.34 5.92 -18.36
CA CYS A 558 -30.49 4.65 -19.05
C CYS A 558 -30.52 4.79 -20.57
N GLY A 559 -31.07 5.89 -21.10
CA GLY A 559 -31.03 6.22 -22.54
C GLY A 559 -29.73 6.88 -23.01
N ALA A 560 -28.89 7.36 -22.08
CA ALA A 560 -27.59 7.98 -22.36
C ALA A 560 -26.47 6.96 -22.61
N GLY A 561 -26.65 5.72 -22.13
CA GLY A 561 -25.69 4.64 -22.34
C GLY A 561 -24.42 4.76 -21.50
N LEU A 562 -24.48 5.38 -20.32
CA LEU A 562 -23.33 5.65 -19.47
C LEU A 562 -22.57 4.35 -19.13
N ASN A 563 -21.32 4.19 -19.61
CA ASN A 563 -20.40 3.10 -19.23
C ASN A 563 -18.96 3.27 -19.75
N VAL A 564 -18.41 4.50 -19.82
CA VAL A 564 -16.99 4.72 -20.20
C VAL A 564 -16.21 5.27 -19.01
N LEU A 565 -15.40 4.40 -18.43
CA LEU A 565 -14.46 4.69 -17.34
C LEU A 565 -13.03 4.61 -17.90
N GLY A 566 -12.15 5.51 -17.46
CA GLY A 566 -10.70 5.32 -17.66
C GLY A 566 -10.19 4.17 -16.80
N ASP A 567 -9.12 3.52 -17.24
CA ASP A 567 -8.71 2.21 -16.71
C ASP A 567 -8.37 2.26 -15.21
N GLN A 568 -7.91 3.40 -14.70
CA GLN A 568 -7.62 3.55 -13.27
C GLN A 568 -8.86 3.53 -12.35
N LEU A 569 -10.08 3.74 -12.87
CA LEU A 569 -11.33 3.80 -12.09
C LEU A 569 -12.07 2.44 -12.03
N GLU A 570 -11.47 1.36 -12.52
CA GLU A 570 -12.17 0.08 -12.71
C GLU A 570 -11.31 -1.16 -12.40
N ALA A 571 -11.89 -2.34 -12.58
CA ALA A 571 -11.29 -3.63 -12.24
C ALA A 571 -9.98 -3.96 -12.98
N SER A 572 -9.59 -3.22 -14.02
CA SER A 572 -8.33 -3.40 -14.77
C SER A 572 -7.28 -2.30 -14.51
N SER A 573 -7.46 -1.52 -13.45
CA SER A 573 -6.56 -0.46 -12.99
C SER A 573 -5.08 -0.83 -12.81
N PRO A 574 -4.66 -2.08 -12.50
CA PRO A 574 -3.23 -2.43 -12.46
C PRO A 574 -2.50 -2.30 -13.82
N ASN A 575 -3.22 -2.13 -14.94
CA ASN A 575 -2.62 -1.87 -16.25
C ASN A 575 -2.01 -0.46 -16.36
N ASP A 576 -2.32 0.43 -15.41
CA ASP A 576 -1.66 1.71 -15.22
C ASP A 576 -0.50 1.59 -14.22
N ILE A 577 0.67 2.14 -14.54
CA ILE A 577 1.82 2.17 -13.63
C ILE A 577 1.52 2.89 -12.31
N SER A 578 0.65 3.91 -12.34
CA SER A 578 0.32 4.70 -11.15
C SER A 578 -0.48 3.93 -10.09
N PHE A 579 -1.08 2.79 -10.42
CA PHE A 579 -1.77 1.89 -9.48
C PHE A 579 -0.83 1.37 -8.39
N TRP A 580 0.40 1.02 -8.78
CA TRP A 580 1.33 0.25 -7.97
C TRP A 580 1.87 0.98 -6.74
N PRO A 581 2.24 2.28 -6.80
CA PRO A 581 2.66 3.03 -5.62
C PRO A 581 1.51 3.61 -4.78
N ILE A 582 0.24 3.56 -5.22
CA ILE A 582 -0.92 4.04 -4.42
C ILE A 582 -1.08 3.18 -3.16
N HIS A 583 -1.21 1.86 -3.32
CA HIS A 583 -1.59 0.94 -2.24
C HIS A 583 -0.59 0.88 -1.07
N PRO A 584 0.74 0.90 -1.30
CA PRO A 584 1.73 1.05 -0.24
C PRO A 584 1.53 2.25 0.69
N THR A 585 0.85 3.32 0.28
CA THR A 585 0.57 4.49 1.14
C THR A 585 -0.47 4.18 2.22
N VAL A 586 -1.48 3.35 1.92
CA VAL A 586 -2.48 2.90 2.91
C VAL A 586 -1.88 1.83 3.84
N ASP A 587 -1.11 0.88 3.31
CA ASP A 587 -0.36 -0.11 4.11
C ASP A 587 0.66 0.57 5.04
N ARG A 588 1.39 1.58 4.57
CA ARG A 588 2.28 2.42 5.39
C ARG A 588 1.54 3.09 6.54
N LEU A 589 0.34 3.64 6.31
CA LEU A 589 -0.48 4.25 7.36
C LEU A 589 -1.00 3.19 8.36
N PHE A 590 -1.41 2.02 7.87
CA PHE A 590 -1.80 0.90 8.71
C PHE A 590 -0.64 0.42 9.61
N GLN A 591 0.53 0.17 9.03
CA GLN A 591 1.73 -0.22 9.76
C GLN A 591 2.12 0.82 10.80
N TRP A 592 1.96 2.12 10.50
CA TRP A 592 2.17 3.17 11.49
C TRP A 592 1.25 3.03 12.71
N LYS A 593 -0.06 2.85 12.51
CA LYS A 593 -1.03 2.72 13.62
C LYS A 593 -0.70 1.56 14.55
N VAL A 594 -0.22 0.45 13.99
CA VAL A 594 0.27 -0.71 14.76
C VAL A 594 1.57 -0.38 15.52
N ILE A 595 2.56 0.24 14.87
CA ILE A 595 3.84 0.67 15.49
C ILE A 595 3.62 1.72 16.61
N ALA A 596 2.65 2.61 16.44
CA ALA A 596 2.34 3.67 17.39
C ALA A 596 1.39 3.22 18.52
N GLY A 597 0.78 2.05 18.40
CA GLY A 597 -0.21 1.53 19.36
C GLY A 597 -1.49 2.36 19.40
N THR A 598 -1.94 2.91 18.25
CA THR A 598 -3.17 3.72 18.18
C THR A 598 -4.43 2.91 17.98
N LEU A 599 -4.30 1.61 17.69
CA LEU A 599 -5.43 0.68 17.61
C LEU A 599 -5.86 0.19 19.00
N SER A 600 -7.17 0.18 19.28
CA SER A 600 -7.77 -0.36 20.50
C SER A 600 -7.80 -1.88 20.54
N ASP A 601 -7.87 -2.49 19.37
CA ASP A 601 -8.10 -3.90 19.13
C ASP A 601 -7.53 -4.29 17.75
N MET A 602 -7.41 -5.60 17.52
CA MET A 602 -6.99 -6.20 16.26
C MET A 602 -8.03 -7.22 15.78
N ASP A 603 -9.29 -7.04 16.21
CA ASP A 603 -10.35 -8.02 15.97
C ASP A 603 -10.89 -7.85 14.55
N TRP A 604 -10.83 -8.93 13.76
CA TRP A 604 -11.34 -8.90 12.38
C TRP A 604 -12.88 -8.82 12.41
N PRO A 605 -13.50 -7.91 11.64
CA PRO A 605 -14.95 -7.80 11.59
C PRO A 605 -15.61 -9.06 11.00
N GLU A 606 -16.54 -9.66 11.75
CA GLU A 606 -17.42 -10.71 11.23
C GLU A 606 -18.26 -10.23 10.03
N THR A 607 -18.79 -11.18 9.27
CA THR A 607 -19.28 -11.08 7.86
C THR A 607 -20.50 -10.18 7.61
N GLU A 608 -20.92 -9.36 8.57
CA GLU A 608 -22.11 -8.51 8.51
C GLU A 608 -21.89 -7.18 7.76
N TYR A 609 -20.75 -6.98 7.09
CA TYR A 609 -20.27 -5.63 6.73
C TYR A 609 -19.62 -5.48 5.34
N TYR A 610 -20.33 -5.91 4.31
CA TYR A 610 -19.97 -5.67 2.90
C TYR A 610 -20.86 -4.58 2.29
N TRP A 611 -20.28 -3.63 1.56
CA TRP A 611 -21.01 -2.50 0.95
C TRP A 611 -21.27 -2.68 -0.55
N GLY A 612 -20.64 -3.68 -1.18
CA GLY A 612 -20.77 -4.01 -2.62
C GLY A 612 -21.62 -5.24 -2.94
N THR A 613 -22.29 -5.84 -1.94
CA THR A 613 -23.05 -7.10 -2.09
C THR A 613 -24.53 -6.83 -2.34
N TYR A 614 -24.86 -6.40 -3.56
CA TYR A 614 -26.24 -6.20 -4.01
C TYR A 614 -26.76 -7.46 -4.73
N GLY A 615 -27.55 -8.30 -4.04
CA GLY A 615 -28.21 -9.45 -4.67
C GLY A 615 -28.40 -10.66 -3.76
N SER A 616 -28.93 -11.75 -4.34
CA SER A 616 -29.33 -12.97 -3.61
C SER A 616 -28.21 -13.98 -3.32
N ASN A 617 -26.95 -13.65 -3.59
CA ASN A 617 -25.82 -14.59 -3.60
C ASN A 617 -24.74 -14.23 -2.56
N VAL A 618 -25.12 -13.64 -1.43
CA VAL A 618 -24.19 -13.31 -0.32
C VAL A 618 -23.38 -14.51 0.17
N ASP A 619 -23.89 -15.73 0.02
CA ASP A 619 -23.24 -16.99 0.39
C ASP A 619 -21.95 -17.32 -0.41
N ASN A 620 -21.70 -16.62 -1.53
CA ASN A 620 -20.53 -16.82 -2.41
C ASN A 620 -19.46 -15.71 -2.30
N VAL A 621 -19.62 -14.75 -1.38
CA VAL A 621 -18.75 -13.58 -1.27
C VAL A 621 -17.47 -13.92 -0.53
N THR A 622 -16.40 -14.18 -1.28
CA THR A 622 -15.04 -14.44 -0.75
C THR A 622 -14.13 -13.22 -0.86
N GLY A 623 -12.97 -13.29 -0.21
CA GLY A 623 -11.90 -12.31 -0.21
C GLY A 623 -11.90 -11.33 0.96
N HIS A 624 -12.91 -11.32 1.83
CA HIS A 624 -13.15 -10.31 2.88
C HIS A 624 -13.21 -10.83 4.31
N ALA A 625 -13.50 -12.11 4.52
CA ALA A 625 -13.46 -12.74 5.83
C ALA A 625 -12.01 -12.95 6.29
N ALA A 626 -11.82 -13.23 7.58
CA ALA A 626 -10.50 -13.47 8.17
C ALA A 626 -9.83 -14.72 7.59
N ASP A 627 -10.64 -15.74 7.27
CA ASP A 627 -10.27 -17.06 6.77
C ASP A 627 -10.39 -17.19 5.23
N ASP A 628 -10.73 -16.11 4.52
CA ASP A 628 -10.64 -16.07 3.07
C ASP A 628 -9.18 -16.13 2.59
N PHE A 629 -8.92 -16.98 1.60
CA PHE A 629 -7.60 -17.16 0.99
C PHE A 629 -7.25 -16.04 0.00
N LEU A 630 -5.97 -15.66 -0.07
CA LEU A 630 -5.47 -14.73 -1.08
C LEU A 630 -4.88 -15.46 -2.29
N GLU A 631 -5.03 -14.86 -3.47
CA GLU A 631 -4.69 -15.49 -4.75
C GLU A 631 -3.36 -15.03 -5.36
N TYR A 632 -2.37 -14.70 -4.52
CA TYR A 632 -1.06 -14.21 -4.97
C TYR A 632 0.08 -15.13 -4.56
N ASP A 633 1.04 -15.33 -5.46
CA ASP A 633 2.30 -15.99 -5.13
C ASP A 633 3.23 -14.98 -4.45
N LEU A 634 3.73 -15.33 -3.26
CA LEU A 634 4.65 -14.49 -2.46
C LEU A 634 6.00 -15.22 -2.30
N PRO A 635 6.82 -15.31 -3.37
CA PRO A 635 8.04 -16.11 -3.34
C PRO A 635 9.07 -15.60 -2.32
N GLN A 636 9.07 -14.31 -1.95
CA GLN A 636 9.94 -13.78 -0.90
C GLN A 636 9.59 -14.31 0.51
N LEU A 637 8.36 -14.82 0.69
CA LEU A 637 7.89 -15.48 1.91
C LEU A 637 7.79 -17.00 1.75
N GLY A 638 7.97 -17.53 0.53
CA GLY A 638 7.85 -18.96 0.22
C GLY A 638 6.41 -19.49 0.16
N LEU A 639 5.41 -18.61 -0.05
CA LEU A 639 3.99 -18.94 -0.06
C LEU A 639 3.40 -18.93 -1.48
N LYS A 640 2.38 -19.76 -1.73
CA LYS A 640 1.59 -19.77 -2.97
C LYS A 640 0.17 -19.23 -2.79
N ALA A 641 -0.40 -18.79 -3.91
CA ALA A 641 -1.81 -18.45 -4.02
C ALA A 641 -2.69 -19.60 -3.48
N GLY A 642 -3.61 -19.29 -2.56
CA GLY A 642 -4.49 -20.28 -1.92
C GLY A 642 -3.89 -21.04 -0.72
N GLU A 643 -2.67 -20.73 -0.28
CA GLU A 643 -2.06 -21.37 0.91
C GLU A 643 -2.21 -20.57 2.21
N TYR A 644 -2.61 -19.29 2.13
CA TYR A 644 -2.67 -18.37 3.28
C TYR A 644 -3.89 -17.44 3.21
N THR A 645 -4.41 -17.07 4.38
CA THR A 645 -5.64 -16.27 4.54
C THR A 645 -5.37 -14.79 4.81
N ASN A 646 -6.43 -13.98 4.81
CA ASN A 646 -6.40 -12.57 5.25
C ASN A 646 -5.79 -12.42 6.66
N ALA A 647 -6.18 -13.26 7.61
CA ALA A 647 -5.65 -13.26 8.97
C ALA A 647 -4.18 -13.72 9.03
N ASP A 648 -3.80 -14.75 8.25
CA ASP A 648 -2.41 -15.18 8.16
C ASP A 648 -1.52 -14.05 7.63
N PHE A 649 -1.94 -13.41 6.52
CA PHE A 649 -1.20 -12.30 5.93
C PHE A 649 -1.09 -11.13 6.89
N LEU A 650 -2.19 -10.71 7.52
CA LEU A 650 -2.20 -9.60 8.50
C LEU A 650 -1.23 -9.84 9.66
N ASN A 651 -1.17 -11.07 10.17
CA ASN A 651 -0.26 -11.46 11.24
C ASN A 651 1.21 -11.50 10.77
N MET A 652 1.47 -12.03 9.56
CA MET A 652 2.82 -12.04 8.96
C MET A 652 3.31 -10.64 8.58
N SER A 653 2.42 -9.75 8.12
CA SER A 653 2.73 -8.37 7.74
C SER A 653 2.77 -7.40 8.93
N SER A 654 2.60 -7.90 10.16
CA SER A 654 2.68 -7.07 11.36
C SER A 654 4.06 -6.41 11.49
N PRO A 655 4.15 -5.07 11.52
CA PRO A 655 5.42 -4.35 11.61
C PRO A 655 6.09 -4.49 12.98
N LEU A 656 5.43 -5.12 13.96
CA LEU A 656 6.04 -5.49 15.23
C LEU A 656 7.03 -6.67 15.07
N TYR A 657 7.04 -7.35 13.92
CA TYR A 657 7.90 -8.49 13.64
C TYR A 657 8.80 -8.30 12.41
N ASP A 658 9.98 -8.88 12.50
CA ASP A 658 11.05 -8.91 11.47
C ASP A 658 10.75 -9.95 10.37
N THR A 659 9.48 -10.06 9.96
CA THR A 659 8.98 -11.09 9.03
C THR A 659 9.05 -10.65 7.58
N MET A 660 8.60 -9.42 7.29
CA MET A 660 8.48 -8.94 5.92
C MET A 660 9.85 -8.68 5.26
N PRO A 661 9.99 -8.89 3.94
CA PRO A 661 11.24 -8.67 3.21
C PRO A 661 11.58 -7.19 3.02
N TYR A 662 10.63 -6.29 3.30
CA TYR A 662 10.77 -4.84 3.18
C TYR A 662 10.47 -4.10 4.50
N VAL A 663 10.83 -2.82 4.54
CA VAL A 663 10.37 -1.80 5.50
C VAL A 663 10.03 -0.51 4.75
N TYR A 664 9.20 0.35 5.34
CA TYR A 664 9.15 1.76 4.93
C TYR A 664 10.35 2.52 5.49
N ALA A 665 10.90 3.46 4.70
CA ALA A 665 12.02 4.29 5.12
C ALA A 665 11.71 5.06 6.41
N HIS A 666 10.53 5.69 6.46
CA HIS A 666 9.96 6.37 7.64
C HIS A 666 8.47 6.64 7.46
N PHE A 667 7.79 6.99 8.57
CA PHE A 667 6.36 7.28 8.62
C PHE A 667 6.01 8.78 8.73
N LYS A 668 6.95 9.67 8.38
CA LYS A 668 6.75 11.13 8.34
C LYS A 668 5.68 11.55 7.31
N TRP A 669 4.94 12.62 7.61
CA TRP A 669 4.02 13.32 6.70
C TRP A 669 4.23 14.83 6.88
N ASP A 670 5.44 15.30 6.58
CA ASP A 670 5.91 16.61 7.04
C ASP A 670 5.09 17.78 6.47
N HIS A 671 4.55 17.65 5.24
CA HIS A 671 3.61 18.61 4.65
C HIS A 671 2.26 18.66 5.38
N CYS A 672 1.74 17.53 5.84
CA CYS A 672 0.55 17.49 6.69
C CYS A 672 0.82 18.12 8.06
N ALA A 673 2.01 17.93 8.61
CA ALA A 673 2.42 18.57 9.87
C ALA A 673 2.54 20.10 9.74
N GLU A 674 2.99 20.63 8.59
CA GLU A 674 2.97 22.06 8.29
C GLU A 674 1.54 22.66 8.24
N LEU A 675 0.56 21.85 7.82
CA LEU A 675 -0.87 22.19 7.83
C LEU A 675 -1.54 21.95 9.21
N GLY A 676 -0.82 21.39 10.18
CA GLY A 676 -1.31 21.14 11.55
C GLY A 676 -1.78 19.70 11.83
N TYR A 677 -1.75 18.82 10.84
CA TYR A 677 -2.17 17.41 10.93
C TYR A 677 -0.98 16.52 11.28
N ALA A 678 -0.90 16.07 12.53
CA ALA A 678 0.29 15.41 13.10
C ALA A 678 0.43 13.91 12.75
N ILE A 679 0.10 13.52 11.51
CA ILE A 679 0.21 12.14 11.02
C ILE A 679 1.67 11.67 11.18
N GLY A 680 1.89 10.45 11.69
CA GLY A 680 3.24 9.94 11.92
C GLY A 680 3.90 10.41 13.22
N ASN A 681 3.18 11.07 14.14
CA ASN A 681 3.74 11.58 15.41
C ASN A 681 3.20 10.82 16.64
N LYS A 682 4.01 9.87 17.16
CA LYS A 682 3.65 9.02 18.33
C LYS A 682 3.23 9.85 19.55
N THR A 683 3.84 11.01 19.76
CA THR A 683 3.57 11.89 20.90
C THR A 683 2.22 12.60 20.77
N ALA A 684 1.89 13.11 19.57
CA ALA A 684 0.61 13.76 19.31
C ALA A 684 -0.57 12.76 19.46
N LEU A 685 -0.37 11.54 18.96
CA LEU A 685 -1.36 10.46 19.03
C LEU A 685 -1.63 9.96 20.45
N GLN A 686 -0.63 10.02 21.34
CA GLN A 686 -0.80 9.72 22.76
C GLN A 686 -1.52 10.83 23.54
N VAL A 687 -1.45 12.09 23.08
CA VAL A 687 -2.30 13.18 23.64
C VAL A 687 -3.75 13.00 23.18
N ALA A 688 -3.98 12.74 21.89
CA ALA A 688 -5.32 12.45 21.36
C ALA A 688 -5.96 11.20 22.02
N ALA A 689 -5.16 10.22 22.43
CA ALA A 689 -5.61 9.05 23.20
C ALA A 689 -5.82 9.33 24.71
N GLY A 690 -5.26 10.42 25.25
CA GLY A 690 -5.34 10.78 26.66
C GLY A 690 -6.48 11.75 27.00
N ASP A 691 -6.93 12.55 26.03
CA ASP A 691 -7.94 13.59 26.20
C ASP A 691 -9.40 13.10 26.04
N GLU A 692 -9.68 11.81 26.28
CA GLU A 692 -11.05 11.29 26.50
C GLU A 692 -11.65 11.71 27.86
N GLN A 693 -11.53 13.00 28.21
CA GLN A 693 -12.63 13.68 28.88
C GLN A 693 -13.51 14.31 27.81
N TYR A 694 -14.68 13.68 27.60
CA TYR A 694 -15.69 14.03 26.61
C TYR A 694 -16.19 15.48 26.73
N VAL A 695 -15.44 16.44 26.20
CA VAL A 695 -15.90 17.81 25.95
C VAL A 695 -16.77 17.78 24.71
N ALA A 696 -18.03 17.41 24.91
CA ALA A 696 -19.06 17.61 23.89
C ALA A 696 -19.03 19.07 23.43
N PRO A 697 -19.21 19.36 22.13
CA PRO A 697 -19.49 20.72 21.69
C PRO A 697 -20.71 21.25 22.47
N PRO A 698 -20.73 22.54 22.88
CA PRO A 698 -21.72 23.05 23.83
C PRO A 698 -23.13 23.01 23.23
N GLY A 699 -23.86 21.94 23.53
CA GLY A 699 -25.23 21.72 23.07
C GLY A 699 -26.21 22.61 23.81
N ASP A 700 -26.60 23.74 23.22
CA ASP A 700 -27.72 24.56 23.69
C ASP A 700 -29.05 23.84 23.39
N SER A 701 -29.42 22.92 24.29
CA SER A 701 -30.66 22.16 24.21
C SER A 701 -31.81 22.90 24.90
N SER A 702 -32.19 24.07 24.37
CA SER A 702 -33.33 24.85 24.86
C SER A 702 -34.35 25.26 23.79
N ALA A 703 -35.64 25.14 24.14
CA ALA A 703 -36.85 25.60 23.42
C ALA A 703 -37.27 24.90 22.11
N VAL A 704 -38.05 23.82 22.23
CA VAL A 704 -39.09 23.47 21.25
C VAL A 704 -40.23 24.50 21.33
N ALA A 705 -40.26 25.52 20.45
CA ALA A 705 -41.50 26.24 20.07
C ALA A 705 -41.31 27.27 18.92
N GLY A 706 -41.59 26.87 17.68
CA GLY A 706 -42.35 27.70 16.72
C GLY A 706 -41.64 28.73 15.82
N VAL A 707 -42.20 28.85 14.60
CA VAL A 707 -42.41 30.10 13.84
C VAL A 707 -41.18 30.80 13.22
N THR A 708 -40.82 30.32 12.01
CA THR A 708 -40.82 31.14 10.76
C THR A 708 -39.64 32.08 10.41
N LEU A 709 -39.11 31.87 9.19
CA LEU A 709 -38.26 32.76 8.35
C LEU A 709 -36.82 33.02 8.87
N ALA A 710 -35.82 33.32 8.02
CA ALA A 710 -35.82 33.56 6.56
C ALA A 710 -34.59 32.94 5.85
N ARG A 711 -34.67 32.82 4.52
CA ARG A 711 -33.52 32.56 3.63
C ARG A 711 -32.45 33.67 3.75
N ARG A 712 -31.19 33.30 3.57
CA ARG A 712 -30.36 33.82 2.47
C ARG A 712 -29.64 32.68 1.79
#